data_AF-A0A8B7W125-F1
#
_entry.id   AF-A0A8B7W125-F1
#
_cell.length_a   1.000
_cell.length_b   1.000
_cell.length_c   1.000
_cell.angle_alpha   90.00
_cell.angle_beta   90.00
_cell.angle_gamma   90.00
#
_symmetry.space_group_name_H-M   'P 1'
#
loop_
_entity.id
_entity.type
_entity.pdbx_description
1 polymer ?
#
loop_
_entity_poly.entity_id
_entity_poly.type
_entity_poly.pdbx_seq_one_letter_code
_entity_poly.pdbx_strand_id
1 'polypeptide(L)'
;HHRPGAVQFNHRAPGNLQFTNRPPGALQFTIGSRGLCSSPSAPGTLQFTIGSGNLQFTIGLPGLLQFTNRLPGLCSSPSPPGALQFHHRLPGLCSSPSASRAFAVHHRLPGLCSSPSAPGAVQFTIGSREFAVHHRLPGLCSSPSASREFAVHHRPPGAVQFTIGSREFAVHHRLPGLCSSPSAPGNLQFTIGLPGRDQADLQANAAGKRPRAGVLAWICRESRGSDEKLSWDGDQGPGVLLEPHVLPWKVSPVREEQRSRRDARHGRRQGDKGPFVQLHSDGKVTAALGDVSHSQEYNAGENMAGRGRPCTGHRSNVLCFRVRVSVLLSVLLTLGPSCSHLTTSGPRPNILLLMADDLGIGDVGCYGNTTLRTPNIDLLADQGVRLTQHLAAAPVCTPSRAAFLTGRYPIRSGMVSNNGNRVLQWSGVPGGLPRNEVTFAKILQDQGYVTGLIGKWHLGLNCATATDHCHHPLQHGFGHFYGMPFTMMADCQQWELSEKRVSLQHKLNLGLQLLTGALFTLAAGKLTHLIRVSWAPVIGLTVVAAVTFTTRYFLGDLIVHADCFLMRNHDITEQPMVFHRTASLFLREAATFLKRNKHGPFLLFVSFLHVHTPLVTTKEFIGRSVHGLYGDNVEEMDWMVGRILDVLDEEGLADRTLVYFTSDHGGSLEAQMRGKQYGGWNGIYKGGKGMGGWEGGIRVPGILRWPGVLPAGRVIDEPTSLMDVFPTVVRLGGGLVPQDRPLDGHDLLPLLLGTARYSGHEFLMHYCESHLHAARWHQRERGAIWKVHYRTPIFHPEGAGACYGKGVCPCAGEQVAEHDPPLLFELSEDPSETRALTPDTEPSFFQVVGRVQQAVDEHRRTLSPVHQQLGTLLNTWRPWLQPCCGLFPLCACDRENDHQ
;
A
#
# COMPACT_ATOMS: atom_id res chain seq x y z
N HIS A 1 -12.94 -44.75 39.65
CA HIS A 1 -13.79 -45.96 39.72
C HIS A 1 -14.51 -46.18 38.38
N HIS A 2 -15.14 -47.35 38.21
CA HIS A 2 -16.06 -47.82 37.13
C HIS A 2 -16.62 -46.73 36.20
N ARG A 3 -16.41 -46.79 34.87
CA ARG A 3 -16.84 -47.74 33.79
C ARG A 3 -18.07 -47.20 33.02
N PRO A 4 -18.21 -47.47 31.70
CA PRO A 4 -19.10 -46.70 30.82
C PRO A 4 -20.46 -47.36 30.55
N GLY A 5 -21.41 -46.57 30.02
CA GLY A 5 -22.64 -47.04 29.39
C GLY A 5 -22.60 -46.87 27.86
N ALA A 6 -23.16 -47.83 27.12
CA ALA A 6 -23.20 -47.83 25.66
C ALA A 6 -24.58 -47.38 25.13
N VAL A 7 -24.61 -46.79 23.94
CA VAL A 7 -25.85 -46.42 23.23
C VAL A 7 -26.23 -47.53 22.25
N GLN A 8 -27.49 -48.00 22.31
CA GLN A 8 -28.03 -48.97 21.35
C GLN A 8 -28.60 -48.26 20.11
N PHE A 9 -28.35 -48.84 18.93
CA PHE A 9 -29.15 -48.57 17.74
C PHE A 9 -30.53 -49.25 17.87
N ASN A 10 -31.56 -48.64 17.29
CA ASN A 10 -32.80 -49.35 17.01
C ASN A 10 -33.49 -48.78 15.75
N HIS A 11 -33.67 -49.61 14.72
CA HIS A 11 -34.35 -49.22 13.48
C HIS A 11 -35.87 -49.38 13.61
N ARG A 12 -36.63 -48.36 13.20
CA ARG A 12 -38.03 -48.53 12.74
C ARG A 12 -38.40 -47.51 11.66
N ALA A 13 -39.06 -48.02 10.62
CA ALA A 13 -39.71 -47.29 9.54
C ALA A 13 -40.74 -48.25 8.88
N PRO A 14 -41.66 -47.80 8.01
CA PRO A 14 -42.06 -46.42 7.71
C PRO A 14 -43.53 -46.14 8.13
N GLY A 15 -44.02 -44.91 7.88
CA GLY A 15 -45.44 -44.55 8.03
C GLY A 15 -45.87 -43.54 6.97
N ASN A 16 -46.96 -43.82 6.25
CA ASN A 16 -47.48 -42.97 5.17
C ASN A 16 -48.24 -41.74 5.72
N LEU A 17 -48.19 -40.63 4.98
CA LEU A 17 -49.22 -39.58 4.98
C LEU A 17 -49.24 -38.88 3.62
N GLN A 18 -50.40 -38.33 3.21
CA GLN A 18 -50.69 -37.90 1.84
C GLN A 18 -50.61 -36.36 1.66
N PHE A 19 -50.51 -35.93 0.39
CA PHE A 19 -50.48 -34.52 -0.01
C PHE A 19 -51.86 -33.83 0.05
N THR A 20 -51.88 -32.57 0.49
CA THR A 20 -52.94 -31.59 0.20
C THR A 20 -52.33 -30.22 -0.14
N ASN A 21 -53.03 -29.38 -0.91
CA ASN A 21 -52.48 -28.22 -1.63
C ASN A 21 -53.03 -26.85 -1.15
N ARG A 22 -52.36 -25.75 -1.56
CA ARG A 22 -52.74 -24.31 -1.42
C ARG A 22 -52.28 -23.61 -0.08
N PRO A 23 -52.33 -22.26 0.06
CA PRO A 23 -51.11 -21.44 -0.08
C PRO A 23 -50.85 -20.46 1.09
N PRO A 24 -49.69 -19.77 1.15
CA PRO A 24 -49.42 -18.73 2.15
C PRO A 24 -50.25 -17.45 1.93
N GLY A 25 -50.66 -16.80 3.03
CA GLY A 25 -51.52 -15.62 3.04
C GLY A 25 -50.79 -14.26 3.11
N ALA A 26 -51.54 -13.18 2.89
CA ALA A 26 -51.04 -11.80 2.95
C ALA A 26 -51.31 -11.13 4.30
N LEU A 27 -50.49 -10.14 4.66
CA LEU A 27 -50.71 -9.25 5.79
C LEU A 27 -51.64 -8.09 5.40
N GLN A 28 -52.61 -7.77 6.26
CA GLN A 28 -53.55 -6.65 6.07
C GLN A 28 -53.78 -5.95 7.42
N PHE A 29 -53.70 -4.62 7.44
CA PHE A 29 -53.93 -3.80 8.63
C PHE A 29 -55.38 -3.33 8.75
N THR A 30 -55.83 -3.12 9.99
CA THR A 30 -57.22 -2.85 10.38
C THR A 30 -57.68 -1.42 10.06
N ILE A 31 -58.97 -1.25 9.74
CA ILE A 31 -59.63 0.06 9.59
C ILE A 31 -60.79 0.16 10.59
N GLY A 32 -60.91 1.31 11.27
CA GLY A 32 -62.05 1.66 12.14
C GLY A 32 -63.18 2.36 11.37
N SER A 33 -64.43 2.15 11.80
CA SER A 33 -65.64 2.46 11.02
C SER A 33 -66.35 3.78 11.37
N ARG A 34 -66.87 4.50 10.36
CA ARG A 34 -68.11 5.34 10.30
C ARG A 34 -68.07 6.20 9.01
N GLY A 35 -69.13 6.41 8.21
CA GLY A 35 -70.44 5.76 8.14
C GLY A 35 -71.44 6.50 7.21
N LEU A 36 -72.31 5.73 6.53
CA LEU A 36 -73.64 6.09 5.96
C LEU A 36 -73.82 7.06 4.74
N CYS A 37 -74.53 6.53 3.74
CA CYS A 37 -75.63 7.14 2.94
C CYS A 37 -75.44 7.89 1.59
N SER A 38 -76.23 7.41 0.63
CA SER A 38 -77.00 8.09 -0.45
C SER A 38 -76.33 8.89 -1.59
N SER A 39 -76.64 8.44 -2.81
CA SER A 39 -76.68 9.16 -4.10
C SER A 39 -78.14 9.57 -4.45
N PRO A 40 -78.49 10.17 -5.63
CA PRO A 40 -77.68 10.88 -6.65
C PRO A 40 -78.26 12.28 -7.05
N SER A 41 -77.47 13.16 -7.69
CA SER A 41 -77.99 14.20 -8.62
C SER A 41 -76.89 14.97 -9.40
N ALA A 42 -77.32 15.58 -10.51
CA ALA A 42 -76.66 16.64 -11.32
C ALA A 42 -77.80 17.55 -11.88
N PRO A 43 -77.57 18.70 -12.56
CA PRO A 43 -76.31 19.38 -12.94
C PRO A 43 -76.26 20.87 -12.48
N GLY A 44 -75.23 21.66 -12.88
CA GLY A 44 -75.35 23.14 -12.87
C GLY A 44 -74.08 23.99 -12.68
N THR A 45 -73.44 24.35 -13.79
CA THR A 45 -72.75 25.63 -14.13
C THR A 45 -72.43 26.68 -13.04
N LEU A 46 -71.15 27.10 -12.92
CA LEU A 46 -70.72 28.51 -13.10
C LEU A 46 -69.18 28.71 -13.18
N GLN A 47 -68.76 29.92 -13.56
CA GLN A 47 -67.42 30.31 -14.03
C GLN A 47 -66.43 30.66 -12.90
N PHE A 48 -65.13 30.61 -13.20
CA PHE A 48 -64.18 31.65 -12.80
C PHE A 48 -63.19 31.96 -13.95
N THR A 49 -62.67 33.19 -13.97
CA THR A 49 -62.06 33.82 -15.16
C THR A 49 -60.53 33.78 -15.15
N ILE A 50 -59.92 33.75 -16.34
CA ILE A 50 -58.47 33.75 -16.55
C ILE A 50 -57.86 35.14 -16.31
N GLY A 51 -56.73 35.20 -15.59
CA GLY A 51 -55.78 36.30 -15.60
C GLY A 51 -54.51 35.91 -16.36
N SER A 52 -53.98 36.81 -17.20
CA SER A 52 -52.99 36.49 -18.24
C SER A 52 -51.52 36.59 -17.81
N GLY A 53 -50.69 35.65 -18.26
CA GLY A 53 -49.22 35.73 -18.23
C GLY A 53 -48.60 34.67 -19.16
N ASN A 54 -48.21 35.08 -20.38
CA ASN A 54 -47.86 34.13 -21.44
C ASN A 54 -46.44 33.58 -21.34
N LEU A 55 -46.29 32.25 -21.49
CA LEU A 55 -45.06 31.59 -21.92
C LEU A 55 -45.42 30.31 -22.69
N GLN A 56 -45.59 30.43 -24.01
CA GLN A 56 -45.77 29.28 -24.91
C GLN A 56 -44.41 28.77 -25.39
N PHE A 57 -44.21 27.45 -25.36
CA PHE A 57 -43.17 26.79 -26.14
C PHE A 57 -43.68 26.59 -27.57
N THR A 58 -42.95 27.14 -28.55
CA THR A 58 -43.23 26.95 -29.99
C THR A 58 -42.00 26.34 -30.65
N ILE A 59 -42.19 25.25 -31.39
CA ILE A 59 -41.14 24.58 -32.16
C ILE A 59 -41.03 25.25 -33.53
N GLY A 60 -39.82 25.63 -33.96
CA GLY A 60 -39.60 26.17 -35.30
C GLY A 60 -38.13 26.37 -35.70
N LEU A 61 -37.77 25.83 -36.87
CA LEU A 61 -36.80 26.46 -37.79
C LEU A 61 -37.47 27.70 -38.45
N PRO A 62 -36.77 28.64 -39.13
CA PRO A 62 -35.44 28.54 -39.77
C PRO A 62 -34.54 29.77 -39.41
N GLY A 63 -33.53 30.25 -40.17
CA GLY A 63 -33.13 29.98 -41.56
C GLY A 63 -31.93 30.78 -42.05
N LEU A 64 -31.74 30.81 -43.39
CA LEU A 64 -30.66 31.54 -44.08
C LEU A 64 -30.91 33.06 -44.13
N LEU A 65 -29.82 33.81 -44.31
CA LEU A 65 -29.83 35.10 -45.04
C LEU A 65 -28.61 35.19 -45.97
N GLN A 66 -28.80 35.70 -47.18
CA GLN A 66 -27.76 36.02 -48.17
C GLN A 66 -27.48 37.53 -48.14
N PHE A 67 -26.36 38.01 -48.71
CA PHE A 67 -26.39 39.17 -49.63
C PHE A 67 -25.10 39.33 -50.49
N THR A 68 -25.29 39.35 -51.82
CA THR A 68 -24.49 39.98 -52.91
C THR A 68 -22.95 39.93 -52.99
N ASN A 69 -22.47 39.11 -53.96
CA ASN A 69 -21.62 39.47 -55.11
C ASN A 69 -20.65 40.68 -55.08
N ARG A 70 -19.36 40.41 -55.39
CA ARG A 70 -18.66 40.98 -56.57
C ARG A 70 -17.51 40.06 -57.05
N LEU A 71 -17.49 39.81 -58.36
CA LEU A 71 -16.42 39.19 -59.20
C LEU A 71 -16.06 40.24 -60.30
N PRO A 72 -15.05 40.08 -61.20
CA PRO A 72 -14.32 38.89 -61.69
C PRO A 72 -12.77 39.00 -61.50
N GLY A 73 -11.87 38.17 -62.06
CA GLY A 73 -11.90 36.99 -62.97
C GLY A 73 -10.46 36.40 -63.08
N LEU A 74 -10.07 35.45 -63.94
CA LEU A 74 -10.66 34.79 -65.13
C LEU A 74 -10.02 33.38 -65.32
N CYS A 75 -10.78 32.42 -65.87
CA CYS A 75 -10.37 31.19 -66.64
C CYS A 75 -9.33 30.20 -66.02
N SER A 76 -9.46 28.88 -66.15
CA SER A 76 -10.05 28.05 -67.22
C SER A 76 -10.49 26.63 -66.73
N SER A 77 -11.01 25.78 -67.62
CA SER A 77 -11.66 24.47 -67.39
C SER A 77 -11.15 23.39 -68.40
N PRO A 78 -11.64 22.12 -68.50
CA PRO A 78 -12.69 21.41 -67.73
C PRO A 78 -12.41 19.91 -67.32
N SER A 79 -13.27 19.37 -66.44
CA SER A 79 -13.76 17.96 -66.29
C SER A 79 -12.83 16.73 -66.13
N PRO A 80 -12.97 15.94 -65.04
CA PRO A 80 -12.50 14.53 -64.92
C PRO A 80 -13.60 13.50 -65.28
N PRO A 81 -13.29 12.18 -65.45
CA PRO A 81 -13.63 11.19 -64.41
C PRO A 81 -12.73 9.92 -64.34
N GLY A 82 -12.94 9.01 -63.37
CA GLY A 82 -12.43 7.62 -63.41
C GLY A 82 -12.39 6.84 -62.08
N ALA A 83 -13.14 5.72 -61.97
CA ALA A 83 -13.08 4.77 -60.86
C ALA A 83 -13.65 3.39 -61.26
N LEU A 84 -13.06 2.27 -60.80
CA LEU A 84 -13.70 0.94 -60.75
C LEU A 84 -12.90 -0.09 -59.90
N GLN A 85 -13.54 -1.23 -59.61
CA GLN A 85 -13.08 -2.31 -58.72
C GLN A 85 -12.43 -3.47 -59.52
N PHE A 86 -11.77 -4.42 -58.83
CA PHE A 86 -11.84 -5.84 -59.19
C PHE A 86 -11.66 -6.79 -57.99
N HIS A 87 -12.14 -8.02 -58.16
CA HIS A 87 -12.20 -9.12 -57.17
C HIS A 87 -11.54 -10.37 -57.79
N HIS A 88 -10.97 -11.29 -57.01
CA HIS A 88 -10.94 -12.74 -57.36
C HIS A 88 -10.80 -13.64 -56.11
N ARG A 89 -10.69 -14.98 -56.30
CA ARG A 89 -11.13 -16.03 -55.35
C ARG A 89 -10.02 -16.93 -54.76
N LEU A 90 -10.41 -17.65 -53.69
CA LEU A 90 -9.76 -18.81 -53.05
C LEU A 90 -9.51 -20.00 -54.02
N PRO A 91 -8.63 -20.96 -53.65
CA PRO A 91 -9.09 -22.17 -52.96
C PRO A 91 -8.33 -22.47 -51.64
N GLY A 92 -8.54 -23.65 -51.02
CA GLY A 92 -7.88 -24.04 -49.76
C GLY A 92 -7.88 -25.56 -49.50
N LEU A 93 -7.63 -25.96 -48.24
CA LEU A 93 -7.56 -27.34 -47.69
C LEU A 93 -6.43 -28.25 -48.23
N CYS A 94 -5.46 -28.60 -47.36
CA CYS A 94 -5.31 -29.95 -46.80
C CYS A 94 -4.07 -30.17 -45.90
N SER A 95 -4.16 -31.18 -45.04
CA SER A 95 -3.09 -32.06 -44.47
C SER A 95 -1.77 -31.47 -43.90
N SER A 96 -1.53 -31.78 -42.62
CA SER A 96 -0.17 -32.04 -42.08
C SER A 96 0.34 -33.43 -42.53
N PRO A 97 1.64 -33.76 -42.39
CA PRO A 97 2.01 -34.58 -41.21
C PRO A 97 3.45 -34.42 -40.65
N SER A 98 3.59 -34.78 -39.37
CA SER A 98 4.72 -35.45 -38.68
C SER A 98 6.22 -35.15 -38.95
N ALA A 99 6.94 -34.91 -37.84
CA ALA A 99 8.35 -35.30 -37.55
C ALA A 99 9.48 -34.55 -38.31
N SER A 100 10.75 -34.47 -37.85
CA SER A 100 11.50 -35.31 -36.88
C SER A 100 12.47 -34.52 -35.95
N ARG A 101 13.16 -35.24 -35.05
CA ARG A 101 14.05 -34.75 -33.96
C ARG A 101 15.47 -34.36 -34.40
N ALA A 102 16.04 -33.31 -33.80
CA ALA A 102 17.45 -33.12 -33.38
C ALA A 102 17.49 -31.84 -32.48
N PHE A 103 18.08 -31.69 -31.28
CA PHE A 103 19.20 -32.28 -30.49
C PHE A 103 20.62 -31.76 -30.82
N ALA A 104 21.40 -31.49 -29.74
CA ALA A 104 22.69 -30.77 -29.65
C ALA A 104 22.62 -29.27 -30.02
N VAL A 105 23.10 -28.27 -29.26
CA VAL A 105 23.96 -28.13 -28.05
C VAL A 105 25.47 -28.35 -28.25
N HIS A 106 26.25 -27.26 -28.37
CA HIS A 106 27.31 -26.85 -27.40
C HIS A 106 28.06 -25.53 -27.78
N HIS A 107 28.49 -24.79 -26.73
CA HIS A 107 29.77 -24.04 -26.48
C HIS A 107 30.61 -23.38 -27.62
N ARG A 108 31.46 -22.34 -27.40
CA ARG A 108 31.77 -21.40 -26.27
C ARG A 108 32.76 -20.29 -26.77
N LEU A 109 32.64 -19.05 -26.24
CA LEU A 109 33.74 -18.09 -25.95
C LEU A 109 34.56 -17.52 -27.17
N PRO A 110 35.60 -16.66 -27.00
CA PRO A 110 35.42 -15.23 -26.62
C PRO A 110 36.38 -14.19 -27.29
N GLY A 111 36.14 -12.90 -27.01
CA GLY A 111 37.14 -11.80 -27.02
C GLY A 111 37.25 -10.96 -28.32
N LEU A 112 38.04 -9.87 -28.39
CA LEU A 112 38.48 -8.87 -27.39
C LEU A 112 39.24 -7.72 -28.11
N CYS A 113 39.04 -6.47 -27.67
CA CYS A 113 39.89 -5.27 -27.91
C CYS A 113 40.03 -4.62 -29.32
N SER A 114 40.46 -3.35 -29.27
CA SER A 114 41.17 -2.53 -30.28
C SER A 114 40.38 -1.67 -31.29
N SER A 115 40.49 -0.35 -31.13
CA SER A 115 40.43 0.67 -32.19
C SER A 115 41.87 1.14 -32.52
N PRO A 116 42.16 1.78 -33.68
CA PRO A 116 42.00 3.25 -33.77
C PRO A 116 41.76 3.87 -35.19
N SER A 117 41.37 5.15 -35.22
CA SER A 117 41.63 6.21 -36.25
C SER A 117 41.26 6.02 -37.75
N ALA A 118 40.64 7.07 -38.33
CA ALA A 118 40.33 7.22 -39.78
C ALA A 118 41.48 7.86 -40.60
N PRO A 119 41.38 7.97 -41.95
CA PRO A 119 40.91 9.25 -42.55
C PRO A 119 40.18 9.13 -43.93
N GLY A 120 39.68 10.26 -44.47
CA GLY A 120 39.22 10.40 -45.87
C GLY A 120 38.04 11.38 -46.05
N ALA A 121 38.02 12.17 -47.13
CA ALA A 121 37.02 13.26 -47.34
C ALA A 121 36.72 13.53 -48.84
N VAL A 122 35.84 14.52 -49.11
CA VAL A 122 35.61 15.36 -50.33
C VAL A 122 34.20 15.25 -50.96
N GLN A 123 33.55 16.28 -51.56
CA GLN A 123 33.41 17.75 -51.31
C GLN A 123 32.41 18.37 -52.37
N PHE A 124 32.14 19.68 -52.25
CA PHE A 124 31.68 20.66 -53.28
C PHE A 124 30.18 20.67 -53.65
N THR A 125 29.46 21.81 -53.68
CA THR A 125 29.66 23.14 -53.03
C THR A 125 28.26 23.65 -52.59
N ILE A 126 27.78 24.91 -52.54
CA ILE A 126 28.08 26.30 -52.94
C ILE A 126 27.66 27.17 -51.70
N GLY A 127 28.22 28.33 -51.30
CA GLY A 127 28.99 29.39 -51.97
C GLY A 127 28.14 30.68 -52.04
N SER A 128 28.64 31.92 -52.00
CA SER A 128 30.03 32.44 -51.96
C SER A 128 30.26 33.23 -50.63
N ARG A 129 30.86 34.42 -50.44
CA ARG A 129 31.43 35.47 -51.33
C ARG A 129 32.66 36.20 -50.71
N GLU A 130 32.73 37.53 -50.83
CA GLU A 130 33.95 38.37 -50.91
C GLU A 130 33.71 39.69 -50.14
N PHE A 131 34.69 40.40 -49.55
CA PHE A 131 35.97 40.89 -50.11
C PHE A 131 37.20 40.68 -49.17
N ALA A 132 38.41 41.13 -49.58
CA ALA A 132 39.71 40.71 -49.02
C ALA A 132 40.71 41.88 -48.70
N VAL A 133 41.99 41.54 -48.41
CA VAL A 133 43.22 42.38 -48.18
C VAL A 133 43.52 42.76 -46.70
N HIS A 134 44.73 42.60 -46.08
CA HIS A 134 45.91 41.73 -46.33
C HIS A 134 46.95 41.75 -45.15
N HIS A 135 48.07 41.00 -45.29
CA HIS A 135 49.43 41.13 -44.67
C HIS A 135 49.78 40.84 -43.16
N ARG A 136 50.46 39.69 -42.96
CA ARG A 136 51.86 39.46 -42.43
C ARG A 136 52.36 39.89 -41.00
N LEU A 137 52.96 38.87 -40.34
CA LEU A 137 54.18 38.83 -39.48
C LEU A 137 54.11 39.15 -37.95
N PRO A 138 55.10 38.71 -37.11
CA PRO A 138 54.92 38.54 -35.65
C PRO A 138 56.01 39.14 -34.70
N GLY A 139 55.70 39.18 -33.38
CA GLY A 139 56.67 38.88 -32.30
C GLY A 139 57.06 39.96 -31.27
N LEU A 140 57.77 39.49 -30.21
CA LEU A 140 58.59 40.19 -29.21
C LEU A 140 58.00 40.67 -27.84
N CYS A 141 58.95 40.95 -26.93
CA CYS A 141 58.92 41.01 -25.45
C CYS A 141 58.38 42.37 -24.87
N SER A 142 58.37 42.73 -23.57
CA SER A 142 59.20 42.35 -22.40
C SER A 142 58.57 42.70 -21.02
N SER A 143 59.17 42.19 -19.93
CA SER A 143 59.07 42.67 -18.51
C SER A 143 60.12 43.81 -18.25
N PRO A 144 60.52 44.25 -17.00
CA PRO A 144 60.09 43.92 -15.63
C PRO A 144 60.03 45.09 -14.58
N SER A 145 59.50 44.84 -13.37
CA SER A 145 59.88 45.36 -12.01
C SER A 145 58.78 44.94 -10.99
N ALA A 146 58.99 44.45 -9.76
CA ALA A 146 59.87 44.78 -8.62
C ALA A 146 59.43 46.06 -7.86
N SER A 147 59.33 46.14 -6.52
CA SER A 147 59.42 45.16 -5.40
C SER A 147 59.23 45.87 -4.05
N ARG A 148 58.68 45.24 -2.98
CA ARG A 148 59.09 45.39 -1.55
C ARG A 148 58.22 44.61 -0.53
N GLU A 149 58.86 44.14 0.54
CA GLU A 149 58.27 43.61 1.79
C GLU A 149 58.67 44.51 2.99
N PHE A 150 58.02 44.39 4.16
CA PHE A 150 58.62 44.53 5.51
C PHE A 150 57.65 44.04 6.61
N ALA A 151 58.14 43.81 7.85
CA ALA A 151 57.44 43.18 9.00
C ALA A 151 57.92 43.80 10.36
N VAL A 152 57.63 43.33 11.60
CA VAL A 152 57.17 42.02 12.14
C VAL A 152 56.62 42.13 13.59
N HIS A 153 55.88 41.11 14.07
CA HIS A 153 55.41 40.87 15.48
C HIS A 153 54.38 41.89 16.06
N HIS A 154 53.45 41.56 16.99
CA HIS A 154 53.55 40.78 18.24
C HIS A 154 52.23 40.08 18.71
N ARG A 155 52.34 39.30 19.80
CA ARG A 155 51.32 38.70 20.72
C ARG A 155 51.98 38.58 22.12
N PRO A 156 51.29 38.21 23.24
CA PRO A 156 49.88 38.28 23.63
C PRO A 156 49.77 39.27 24.85
N PRO A 157 49.15 39.02 26.03
CA PRO A 157 47.92 38.31 26.46
C PRO A 157 46.94 39.17 27.32
N GLY A 158 45.84 38.58 27.83
CA GLY A 158 45.02 39.11 28.94
C GLY A 158 43.75 38.28 29.19
N ALA A 159 43.36 38.01 30.45
CA ALA A 159 42.19 37.16 30.79
C ALA A 159 41.56 37.50 32.17
N VAL A 160 40.22 37.45 32.27
CA VAL A 160 39.39 37.65 33.50
C VAL A 160 38.11 36.80 33.41
N GLN A 161 37.48 36.43 34.55
CA GLN A 161 36.34 35.48 34.69
C GLN A 161 35.33 35.97 35.78
N PHE A 162 34.09 35.46 35.94
CA PHE A 162 33.38 34.35 35.27
C PHE A 162 32.17 34.86 34.41
N THR A 163 30.86 34.69 34.65
CA THR A 163 30.02 34.11 35.75
C THR A 163 28.64 33.63 35.20
N ILE A 164 27.91 32.80 35.94
CA ILE A 164 26.61 32.16 35.56
C ILE A 164 25.44 33.17 35.49
N GLY A 165 24.50 32.97 34.56
CA GLY A 165 23.21 33.71 34.53
C GLY A 165 22.15 33.08 33.62
N SER A 166 21.25 32.26 34.19
CA SER A 166 20.08 31.69 33.51
C SER A 166 18.83 32.55 33.70
N ARG A 167 18.02 32.77 32.65
CA ARG A 167 16.56 33.02 32.79
C ARG A 167 15.78 32.93 31.49
N GLU A 168 14.49 32.60 31.63
CA GLU A 168 13.49 32.70 30.57
C GLU A 168 13.14 34.17 30.26
N PHE A 169 12.54 34.43 29.09
CA PHE A 169 11.80 35.66 28.84
C PHE A 169 10.55 35.38 28.01
N ALA A 170 9.39 35.74 28.56
CA ALA A 170 8.16 36.00 27.81
C ALA A 170 7.97 37.53 27.73
N VAL A 171 7.59 38.07 26.56
CA VAL A 171 7.37 39.52 26.36
C VAL A 171 6.15 39.76 25.46
N HIS A 172 5.35 40.79 25.79
CA HIS A 172 4.14 41.21 25.08
C HIS A 172 4.42 42.14 23.86
N HIS A 173 3.42 42.26 22.98
CA HIS A 173 3.35 43.27 21.90
C HIS A 173 3.47 44.73 22.36
N ARG A 174 4.03 45.60 21.49
CA ARG A 174 3.36 46.83 20.99
C ARG A 174 4.09 47.50 19.79
N LEU A 175 3.37 48.37 19.08
CA LEU A 175 3.79 49.18 17.91
C LEU A 175 4.16 50.63 18.31
N PRO A 176 4.80 51.42 17.41
CA PRO A 176 4.13 52.63 16.89
C PRO A 176 4.42 52.98 15.40
N GLY A 177 3.76 54.04 14.88
CA GLY A 177 3.96 54.64 13.52
C GLY A 177 4.93 55.84 13.50
N LEU A 178 4.90 56.82 12.56
CA LEU A 178 3.87 57.24 11.58
C LEU A 178 4.45 58.25 10.52
N CYS A 179 3.64 58.64 9.51
CA CYS A 179 3.77 59.80 8.58
C CYS A 179 4.86 59.76 7.46
N SER A 180 4.70 60.41 6.28
CA SER A 180 3.58 61.18 5.67
C SER A 180 3.76 61.35 4.13
N SER A 181 2.68 61.41 3.32
CA SER A 181 2.78 61.49 1.84
C SER A 181 1.49 61.98 1.11
N PRO A 182 1.52 63.04 0.26
CA PRO A 182 0.33 63.50 -0.48
C PRO A 182 0.51 63.91 -1.98
N SER A 183 -0.20 63.26 -2.93
CA SER A 183 -0.84 63.89 -4.12
C SER A 183 -1.66 62.88 -4.94
N ALA A 184 -2.77 63.33 -5.56
CA ALA A 184 -3.77 62.54 -6.31
C ALA A 184 -4.39 63.45 -7.43
N PRO A 185 -5.50 63.15 -8.17
CA PRO A 185 -6.71 62.34 -7.87
C PRO A 185 -6.83 61.06 -8.74
N GLY A 186 -7.75 60.11 -8.52
CA GLY A 186 -8.94 59.96 -7.65
C GLY A 186 -9.52 58.53 -7.84
N ASN A 187 -10.81 58.17 -7.72
CA ASN A 187 -12.06 58.63 -7.07
C ASN A 187 -13.16 57.61 -7.49
N LEU A 188 -14.23 57.23 -6.76
CA LEU A 188 -14.70 57.32 -5.36
C LEU A 188 -15.89 56.29 -5.23
N GLN A 189 -16.30 55.70 -4.10
CA GLN A 189 -15.80 55.68 -2.71
C GLN A 189 -15.64 54.21 -2.20
N PHE A 190 -16.36 53.56 -1.26
CA PHE A 190 -17.43 53.89 -0.31
C PHE A 190 -17.21 53.19 1.06
N THR A 191 -16.75 53.99 2.03
CA THR A 191 -17.18 54.13 3.44
C THR A 191 -17.65 52.93 4.29
N ILE A 192 -17.08 52.83 5.51
CA ILE A 192 -17.66 52.16 6.68
C ILE A 192 -18.04 53.24 7.72
N GLY A 193 -19.21 53.14 8.37
CA GLY A 193 -19.58 53.99 9.51
C GLY A 193 -20.99 53.75 10.06
N LEU A 194 -21.12 53.60 11.38
CA LEU A 194 -22.39 53.60 12.13
C LEU A 194 -22.74 55.05 12.54
N PRO A 195 -24.03 55.45 12.60
CA PRO A 195 -24.87 55.17 13.77
C PRO A 195 -26.34 54.83 13.40
N GLY A 196 -27.27 54.85 14.37
CA GLY A 196 -28.69 54.52 14.18
C GLY A 196 -29.66 55.46 14.91
N ARG A 197 -30.90 54.97 15.17
CA ARG A 197 -32.11 55.70 15.65
C ARG A 197 -32.78 56.60 14.60
N ASP A 198 -34.10 56.82 14.61
CA ASP A 198 -35.23 56.27 15.39
C ASP A 198 -36.47 56.28 14.50
N GLN A 199 -37.41 55.34 14.68
CA GLN A 199 -38.84 55.67 14.65
C GLN A 199 -39.63 54.69 15.52
N ALA A 200 -40.60 55.23 16.27
CA ALA A 200 -41.43 54.47 17.20
C ALA A 200 -42.85 54.28 16.63
N ASP A 201 -43.60 53.35 17.21
CA ASP A 201 -44.78 53.81 17.94
C ASP A 201 -45.18 52.87 19.09
N LEU A 202 -46.03 53.37 19.98
CA LEU A 202 -46.63 52.69 21.12
C LEU A 202 -48.00 52.07 20.68
N GLN A 203 -48.72 51.22 21.42
CA GLN A 203 -49.01 51.23 22.85
C GLN A 203 -49.25 49.85 23.49
N ALA A 204 -49.14 49.87 24.81
CA ALA A 204 -49.37 48.78 25.78
C ALA A 204 -50.87 48.36 25.85
N ASN A 205 -51.31 47.36 26.66
CA ASN A 205 -51.25 47.49 28.12
C ASN A 205 -51.51 46.22 28.98
N ALA A 206 -50.95 46.30 30.20
CA ALA A 206 -51.47 45.81 31.49
C ALA A 206 -51.37 44.32 31.96
N ALA A 207 -50.46 44.14 32.93
CA ALA A 207 -50.60 43.43 34.22
C ALA A 207 -50.09 41.97 34.38
N GLY A 208 -49.30 41.62 35.42
CA GLY A 208 -48.58 42.49 36.39
C GLY A 208 -47.96 41.78 37.63
N LYS A 209 -47.18 42.55 38.42
CA LYS A 209 -46.62 42.30 39.79
C LYS A 209 -45.33 41.42 39.98
N ARG A 210 -44.19 42.11 40.19
CA ARG A 210 -43.31 42.20 41.42
C ARG A 210 -43.24 41.03 42.45
N PRO A 211 -42.16 40.88 43.30
CA PRO A 211 -40.89 41.68 43.39
C PRO A 211 -39.53 40.95 43.73
N ARG A 212 -38.42 41.53 43.23
CA ARG A 212 -37.10 41.85 43.88
C ARG A 212 -36.20 40.80 44.62
N ALA A 213 -35.00 40.63 44.03
CA ALA A 213 -33.66 41.06 44.52
C ALA A 213 -32.72 40.14 45.35
N GLY A 214 -31.41 40.26 45.07
CA GLY A 214 -30.29 39.72 45.87
C GLY A 214 -29.02 39.46 45.02
N VAL A 215 -27.85 39.98 45.41
CA VAL A 215 -26.54 39.77 44.75
C VAL A 215 -25.43 39.76 45.81
N LEU A 216 -24.50 38.78 45.80
CA LEU A 216 -23.03 38.94 46.00
C LEU A 216 -22.24 37.63 46.22
N ALA A 217 -21.05 37.60 45.60
CA ALA A 217 -19.72 37.10 46.00
C ALA A 217 -19.46 35.97 47.05
N TRP A 218 -18.43 35.16 46.69
CA TRP A 218 -17.28 34.68 47.51
C TRP A 218 -17.44 33.77 48.75
N ILE A 219 -16.86 32.57 48.61
CA ILE A 219 -15.87 31.90 49.52
C ILE A 219 -16.27 31.51 50.97
N CYS A 220 -16.08 30.20 51.23
CA CYS A 220 -15.78 29.50 52.51
C CYS A 220 -16.87 29.11 53.54
N ARG A 221 -16.54 27.99 54.20
CA ARG A 221 -16.96 27.42 55.51
C ARG A 221 -18.35 26.76 55.70
N GLU A 222 -18.25 25.44 55.89
CA GLU A 222 -18.67 24.70 57.09
C GLU A 222 -20.13 24.73 57.61
N SER A 223 -20.81 23.61 57.29
CA SER A 223 -21.33 22.63 58.29
C SER A 223 -22.70 22.81 58.96
N ARG A 224 -23.45 21.69 58.98
CA ARG A 224 -24.54 21.29 59.91
C ARG A 224 -25.79 22.21 59.93
N GLY A 225 -26.99 21.76 60.29
CA GLY A 225 -27.51 20.41 60.59
C GLY A 225 -29.01 20.36 60.19
N SER A 226 -29.61 19.20 59.91
CA SER A 226 -30.05 18.14 60.85
C SER A 226 -31.49 18.33 61.36
N ASP A 227 -32.40 17.47 60.92
CA ASP A 227 -33.63 17.03 61.61
C ASP A 227 -34.30 15.91 60.77
N GLU A 228 -34.89 14.84 61.33
CA GLU A 228 -34.53 14.04 62.51
C GLU A 228 -35.22 12.65 62.45
N LYS A 229 -34.81 11.70 63.32
CA LYS A 229 -35.43 10.37 63.60
C LYS A 229 -35.34 9.34 62.44
N LEU A 230 -34.87 8.10 62.62
CA LEU A 230 -34.43 7.26 63.77
C LEU A 230 -33.50 6.13 63.18
N SER A 231 -32.84 5.17 63.88
CA SER A 231 -32.84 4.68 65.28
C SER A 231 -31.52 3.96 65.65
N TRP A 232 -31.21 3.92 66.96
CA TRP A 232 -30.73 2.81 67.81
C TRP A 232 -30.24 1.51 67.12
N ASP A 233 -29.07 0.90 67.44
CA ASP A 233 -27.97 1.18 68.40
C ASP A 233 -26.64 0.70 67.75
N GLY A 234 -25.41 1.12 68.07
CA GLY A 234 -24.72 1.40 69.35
C GLY A 234 -23.47 0.47 69.40
N ASP A 235 -22.29 0.80 69.94
CA ASP A 235 -21.77 1.98 70.66
C ASP A 235 -20.22 2.06 70.54
N GLN A 236 -19.63 3.22 70.89
CA GLN A 236 -18.20 3.54 71.16
C GLN A 236 -17.14 3.56 70.04
N GLY A 237 -16.48 4.73 69.92
CA GLY A 237 -15.10 4.90 69.41
C GLY A 237 -14.13 5.14 70.60
N PRO A 238 -13.12 6.03 70.52
CA PRO A 238 -12.64 6.86 69.39
C PRO A 238 -11.11 6.75 69.14
N GLY A 239 -10.54 7.50 68.19
CA GLY A 239 -9.11 7.84 68.27
C GLY A 239 -8.36 8.28 66.99
N VAL A 240 -7.92 9.56 67.00
CA VAL A 240 -6.79 10.11 66.22
C VAL A 240 -7.01 10.30 64.69
N LEU A 241 -6.27 11.25 64.13
CA LEU A 241 -6.54 11.97 62.88
C LEU A 241 -5.20 12.43 62.25
N LEU A 242 -5.05 12.33 60.91
CA LEU A 242 -4.28 13.21 59.99
C LEU A 242 -3.49 12.47 58.88
N GLU A 243 -3.63 12.98 57.64
CA GLU A 243 -2.69 12.88 56.49
C GLU A 243 -2.42 11.46 55.90
N PRO A 244 -1.90 11.31 54.64
CA PRO A 244 -1.28 12.34 53.80
C PRO A 244 -1.77 12.46 52.33
N HIS A 245 -1.28 13.50 51.65
CA HIS A 245 -1.15 13.55 50.19
C HIS A 245 0.31 13.88 49.75
N VAL A 246 0.64 13.54 48.49
CA VAL A 246 1.82 13.99 47.70
C VAL A 246 3.19 13.29 47.89
N LEU A 247 3.48 12.34 46.96
CA LEU A 247 4.82 11.99 46.41
C LEU A 247 5.90 11.36 47.36
N PRO A 248 7.06 10.92 46.83
CA PRO A 248 7.27 10.05 45.65
C PRO A 248 8.11 8.79 45.99
N TRP A 249 7.91 7.68 45.26
CA TRP A 249 8.74 6.49 45.44
C TRP A 249 10.10 6.58 44.73
N LYS A 250 11.16 6.24 45.45
CA LYS A 250 12.56 6.32 45.01
C LYS A 250 13.28 4.99 45.25
N VAL A 251 14.17 4.62 44.33
CA VAL A 251 14.98 3.39 44.36
C VAL A 251 15.77 3.26 45.67
N SER A 252 15.87 2.03 46.20
CA SER A 252 16.75 1.68 47.33
C SER A 252 17.72 0.55 46.94
N PRO A 253 18.96 0.51 47.50
CA PRO A 253 20.04 -0.36 47.01
C PRO A 253 20.29 -1.62 47.87
N VAL A 254 21.12 -2.54 47.34
CA VAL A 254 21.74 -3.65 48.09
C VAL A 254 23.23 -3.34 48.30
N ARG A 255 23.81 -3.76 49.43
CA ARG A 255 25.20 -3.49 49.84
C ARG A 255 26.17 -4.63 49.51
N GLU A 256 27.45 -4.29 49.45
CA GLU A 256 28.59 -5.22 49.38
C GLU A 256 28.88 -5.90 50.72
N GLU A 257 29.52 -7.08 50.69
CA GLU A 257 30.59 -7.44 51.64
C GLU A 257 31.68 -8.30 50.93
N GLN A 258 32.80 -8.59 51.60
CA GLN A 258 34.12 -8.72 50.97
C GLN A 258 34.79 -10.12 51.03
N ARG A 259 35.86 -10.28 50.21
CA ARG A 259 37.04 -11.18 50.38
C ARG A 259 36.73 -12.70 50.29
N SER A 260 37.63 -13.58 49.82
CA SER A 260 39.10 -13.54 49.85
C SER A 260 39.75 -14.42 48.75
N ARG A 261 41.08 -14.36 48.63
CA ARG A 261 41.92 -15.24 47.79
C ARG A 261 42.23 -16.58 48.51
N ARG A 262 42.42 -17.67 47.76
CA ARG A 262 43.69 -18.43 47.69
C ARG A 262 43.67 -19.64 46.74
N ASP A 263 44.87 -20.07 46.37
CA ASP A 263 45.21 -21.21 45.51
C ASP A 263 45.10 -22.57 46.25
N ALA A 264 44.89 -23.69 45.53
CA ALA A 264 45.89 -24.77 45.40
C ALA A 264 45.40 -26.07 44.70
N ARG A 265 46.17 -26.50 43.69
CA ARG A 265 46.73 -27.87 43.45
C ARG A 265 45.90 -29.15 43.73
N HIS A 266 45.70 -29.91 42.64
CA HIS A 266 45.97 -31.36 42.50
C HIS A 266 45.47 -32.37 43.56
N GLY A 267 44.54 -33.25 43.14
CA GLY A 267 44.32 -34.61 43.68
C GLY A 267 44.13 -35.60 42.53
N ARG A 268 44.52 -36.88 42.69
CA ARG A 268 44.56 -37.87 41.57
C ARG A 268 44.40 -39.32 42.06
N ARG A 269 43.80 -40.18 41.23
CA ARG A 269 43.56 -41.64 41.40
C ARG A 269 42.37 -41.99 42.35
N GLN A 270 41.77 -43.20 42.34
CA GLN A 270 42.15 -44.44 41.65
C GLN A 270 40.96 -45.41 41.34
N GLY A 271 40.97 -46.04 40.15
CA GLY A 271 40.46 -47.40 39.88
C GLY A 271 38.93 -47.65 39.81
N ASP A 272 38.43 -48.77 39.27
CA ASP A 272 39.03 -49.79 38.36
C ASP A 272 37.94 -50.72 37.77
N LYS A 273 38.28 -51.57 36.79
CA LYS A 273 37.58 -52.78 36.26
C LYS A 273 36.43 -52.65 35.21
N GLY A 274 36.61 -53.36 34.10
CA GLY A 274 35.55 -54.12 33.38
C GLY A 274 35.67 -55.64 33.70
N PRO A 275 35.35 -56.62 32.82
CA PRO A 275 34.92 -56.55 31.41
C PRO A 275 33.72 -57.50 31.07
N PHE A 276 33.71 -58.11 29.86
CA PHE A 276 32.73 -59.03 29.21
C PHE A 276 31.45 -58.40 28.60
N VAL A 277 30.90 -58.70 27.40
CA VAL A 277 31.25 -59.46 26.15
C VAL A 277 30.26 -60.59 25.74
N GLN A 278 29.67 -60.44 24.54
CA GLN A 278 29.15 -61.43 23.55
C GLN A 278 27.70 -62.05 23.57
N LEU A 279 27.07 -61.90 22.37
CA LEU A 279 26.51 -62.93 21.45
C LEU A 279 25.00 -63.20 21.27
N HIS A 280 24.69 -63.53 20.00
CA HIS A 280 23.51 -64.19 19.35
C HIS A 280 22.10 -63.67 19.69
N SER A 281 21.24 -63.21 18.76
CA SER A 281 20.87 -63.59 17.38
C SER A 281 19.85 -64.73 17.26
N ASP A 282 18.74 -64.48 16.58
CA ASP A 282 18.03 -65.48 15.80
C ASP A 282 17.22 -64.82 14.67
N GLY A 283 16.80 -65.56 13.64
CA GLY A 283 16.05 -65.01 12.51
C GLY A 283 15.50 -66.04 11.54
N LYS A 284 14.54 -65.63 10.68
CA LYS A 284 13.98 -66.43 9.57
C LYS A 284 13.11 -65.55 8.64
N VAL A 285 12.84 -65.87 7.37
CA VAL A 285 13.68 -66.36 6.24
C VAL A 285 12.81 -66.48 4.98
N THR A 286 13.18 -65.79 3.89
CA THR A 286 12.72 -66.03 2.48
C THR A 286 11.20 -65.89 2.19
N ALA A 287 10.68 -65.86 0.95
CA ALA A 287 11.23 -66.09 -0.40
C ALA A 287 10.43 -65.26 -1.46
N ALA A 288 10.77 -65.16 -2.76
CA ALA A 288 12.03 -65.07 -3.52
C ALA A 288 11.70 -64.95 -5.05
N LEU A 289 12.72 -64.71 -5.91
CA LEU A 289 12.70 -64.76 -7.40
C LEU A 289 11.90 -63.64 -8.10
N GLY A 290 12.29 -63.09 -9.27
CA GLY A 290 13.48 -63.19 -10.15
C GLY A 290 13.29 -62.25 -11.37
N ASP A 291 14.24 -61.95 -12.26
CA ASP A 291 15.64 -62.41 -12.38
C ASP A 291 16.44 -61.53 -13.39
N VAL A 292 17.78 -61.39 -13.19
CA VAL A 292 18.89 -61.39 -14.20
C VAL A 292 18.92 -60.29 -15.32
N SER A 293 20.05 -59.73 -15.81
CA SER A 293 21.50 -60.08 -15.86
C SER A 293 22.50 -58.88 -15.84
N HIS A 294 23.71 -59.08 -15.27
CA HIS A 294 25.11 -58.68 -15.69
C HIS A 294 25.40 -57.37 -16.49
N SER A 295 26.58 -56.69 -16.46
CA SER A 295 27.89 -56.73 -15.73
C SER A 295 28.78 -55.59 -16.32
N GLN A 296 29.89 -55.03 -15.78
CA GLN A 296 30.66 -55.03 -14.51
C GLN A 296 31.40 -53.63 -14.44
N GLU A 297 32.56 -53.26 -13.87
CA GLU A 297 33.81 -53.82 -13.28
C GLU A 297 34.33 -52.87 -12.15
N TYR A 298 34.97 -53.35 -11.07
CA TYR A 298 36.44 -53.39 -10.74
C TYR A 298 37.25 -52.06 -10.91
N ASN A 299 38.08 -51.60 -9.95
CA ASN A 299 38.37 -52.06 -8.57
C ASN A 299 39.03 -50.94 -7.69
N ALA A 300 39.27 -51.21 -6.40
CA ALA A 300 39.99 -50.33 -5.45
C ALA A 300 41.37 -50.88 -4.99
N GLY A 301 42.12 -50.13 -4.17
CA GLY A 301 43.43 -50.51 -3.60
C GLY A 301 43.83 -49.70 -2.35
N GLU A 302 44.78 -50.21 -1.53
CA GLU A 302 44.91 -49.84 -0.10
C GLU A 302 46.35 -49.53 0.43
N ASN A 303 46.39 -49.06 1.70
CA ASN A 303 47.31 -49.45 2.81
C ASN A 303 48.74 -48.85 3.04
N MET A 304 48.86 -48.20 4.21
CA MET A 304 49.85 -48.38 5.33
C MET A 304 51.38 -48.11 5.19
N ALA A 305 51.90 -47.35 6.19
CA ALA A 305 53.27 -47.34 6.78
C ALA A 305 54.49 -46.92 5.90
N GLY A 306 55.65 -46.48 6.43
CA GLY A 306 56.05 -46.09 7.80
C GLY A 306 57.60 -46.01 7.99
N ARG A 307 58.10 -45.19 8.94
CA ARG A 307 59.55 -44.91 9.26
C ARG A 307 60.29 -44.05 8.19
N GLY A 308 61.38 -43.30 8.46
CA GLY A 308 61.91 -42.79 9.74
C GLY A 308 63.42 -42.41 9.76
N ARG A 309 63.77 -41.10 9.73
CA ARG A 309 65.11 -40.47 9.99
C ARG A 309 66.27 -40.78 8.99
N PRO A 310 67.44 -40.06 8.98
CA PRO A 310 67.79 -38.72 9.49
C PRO A 310 68.58 -37.80 8.49
N CYS A 311 69.00 -36.64 9.00
CA CYS A 311 70.18 -35.78 8.71
C CYS A 311 71.42 -36.43 8.02
N THR A 312 72.39 -35.74 7.39
CA THR A 312 72.79 -34.30 7.34
C THR A 312 73.78 -34.02 6.18
N GLY A 313 73.94 -32.77 5.73
CA GLY A 313 75.02 -32.33 4.82
C GLY A 313 75.01 -30.80 4.63
N HIS A 314 76.17 -30.14 4.43
CA HIS A 314 76.29 -28.68 4.60
C HIS A 314 77.38 -28.04 3.70
N ARG A 315 77.15 -26.78 3.26
CA ARG A 315 78.05 -25.88 2.46
C ARG A 315 78.28 -26.33 1.00
N SER A 316 78.54 -25.49 -0.01
CA SER A 316 78.61 -24.00 -0.19
C SER A 316 78.68 -23.72 -1.72
N ASN A 317 78.55 -22.53 -2.34
CA ASN A 317 78.33 -21.11 -1.94
C ASN A 317 77.85 -20.30 -3.19
N VAL A 318 77.88 -18.95 -3.12
CA VAL A 318 78.01 -17.96 -4.22
C VAL A 318 76.73 -17.23 -4.72
N LEU A 319 76.79 -15.88 -4.69
CA LEU A 319 75.90 -14.83 -5.25
C LEU A 319 74.36 -15.02 -5.11
N CYS A 320 73.60 -14.26 -4.32
CA CYS A 320 73.70 -12.88 -3.79
C CYS A 320 73.39 -11.73 -4.77
N PHE A 321 72.12 -11.58 -5.16
CA PHE A 321 71.39 -10.29 -5.28
C PHE A 321 69.85 -10.57 -5.32
N ARG A 322 68.99 -9.55 -5.10
CA ARG A 322 67.49 -9.58 -5.17
C ARG A 322 66.66 -10.12 -3.97
N VAL A 323 67.03 -9.89 -2.70
CA VAL A 323 66.17 -10.26 -1.54
C VAL A 323 65.78 -9.07 -0.64
N ARG A 324 65.22 -8.00 -1.22
CA ARG A 324 64.62 -6.87 -0.46
C ARG A 324 63.25 -6.36 -0.97
N VAL A 325 62.66 -6.98 -1.99
CA VAL A 325 61.31 -6.61 -2.49
C VAL A 325 60.23 -7.57 -1.98
N SER A 326 60.47 -8.88 -1.99
CA SER A 326 59.46 -9.90 -1.66
C SER A 326 58.96 -9.87 -0.21
N VAL A 327 59.81 -9.46 0.74
CA VAL A 327 59.43 -9.42 2.17
C VAL A 327 58.42 -8.30 2.45
N LEU A 328 58.55 -7.13 1.81
CA LEU A 328 57.63 -6.02 2.00
C LEU A 328 56.24 -6.34 1.43
N LEU A 329 56.20 -7.01 0.26
CA LEU A 329 54.96 -7.43 -0.38
C LEU A 329 54.20 -8.47 0.45
N SER A 330 54.93 -9.37 1.13
CA SER A 330 54.34 -10.40 2.01
C SER A 330 53.64 -9.79 3.24
N VAL A 331 54.19 -8.71 3.81
CA VAL A 331 53.59 -8.03 4.98
C VAL A 331 52.39 -7.16 4.57
N LEU A 332 52.44 -6.52 3.40
CA LEU A 332 51.31 -5.76 2.86
C LEU A 332 50.10 -6.66 2.50
N LEU A 333 50.34 -7.88 2.02
CA LEU A 333 49.28 -8.87 1.78
C LEU A 333 48.62 -9.40 3.07
N THR A 334 49.28 -9.33 4.23
CA THR A 334 48.68 -9.64 5.53
C THR A 334 47.98 -8.45 6.20
N LEU A 335 48.02 -7.27 5.58
CA LEU A 335 47.35 -6.03 6.04
C LEU A 335 46.24 -5.57 5.08
N GLY A 336 45.61 -6.52 4.38
CA GLY A 336 44.29 -6.27 3.79
C GLY A 336 43.33 -5.82 4.91
N PRO A 337 42.50 -4.78 4.69
CA PRO A 337 41.60 -4.31 5.72
C PRO A 337 40.71 -5.47 6.15
N SER A 338 40.81 -5.85 7.42
CA SER A 338 39.85 -6.77 8.03
C SER A 338 38.51 -6.06 8.02
N CYS A 339 37.73 -6.29 6.96
CA CYS A 339 36.38 -5.82 6.86
C CYS A 339 35.63 -6.51 8.00
N SER A 340 35.45 -5.78 9.10
CA SER A 340 34.60 -6.17 10.21
C SER A 340 33.17 -6.20 9.72
N HIS A 341 32.83 -7.26 8.98
CA HIS A 341 31.51 -7.83 9.06
C HIS A 341 31.21 -7.95 10.55
N LEU A 342 30.26 -7.14 11.02
CA LEU A 342 29.50 -7.50 12.19
C LEU A 342 28.75 -8.77 11.78
N THR A 343 29.42 -9.92 11.94
CA THR A 343 28.75 -11.18 12.16
C THR A 343 27.94 -10.98 13.41
N THR A 344 26.66 -10.65 13.24
CA THR A 344 25.72 -10.36 14.32
C THR A 344 25.47 -11.65 15.09
N SER A 345 26.42 -12.02 15.96
CA SER A 345 26.45 -13.25 16.75
C SER A 345 25.46 -13.20 17.94
N GLY A 346 24.38 -12.45 17.77
CA GLY A 346 23.19 -12.53 18.61
C GLY A 346 22.17 -13.50 18.00
N PRO A 347 21.15 -13.89 18.77
CA PRO A 347 20.04 -14.67 18.22
C PRO A 347 19.32 -13.85 17.13
N ARG A 348 19.04 -14.51 15.99
CA ARG A 348 18.28 -13.89 14.90
C ARG A 348 16.85 -13.61 15.37
N PRO A 349 16.31 -12.39 15.18
CA PRO A 349 15.03 -12.00 15.73
C PRO A 349 13.87 -12.64 14.97
N ASN A 350 12.73 -12.79 15.64
CA ASN A 350 11.45 -12.94 14.97
C ASN A 350 11.05 -11.63 14.30
N ILE A 351 10.22 -11.70 13.27
CA ILE A 351 9.76 -10.54 12.52
C ILE A 351 8.25 -10.65 12.33
N LEU A 352 7.52 -9.70 12.90
CA LEU A 352 6.07 -9.54 12.74
C LEU A 352 5.80 -8.29 11.91
N LEU A 353 5.25 -8.47 10.71
CA LEU A 353 4.86 -7.38 9.82
C LEU A 353 3.33 -7.27 9.84
N LEU A 354 2.82 -6.10 10.16
CA LEU A 354 1.40 -5.77 10.24
C LEU A 354 1.09 -4.72 9.16
N MET A 355 0.21 -5.05 8.21
CA MET A 355 -0.18 -4.14 7.13
C MET A 355 -1.70 -4.02 7.06
N ALA A 356 -2.19 -2.82 7.36
CA ALA A 356 -3.55 -2.41 7.06
C ALA A 356 -3.74 -2.21 5.55
N ASP A 357 -5.00 -2.16 5.14
CA ASP A 357 -5.46 -2.00 3.77
C ASP A 357 -6.30 -0.71 3.69
N ASP A 358 -6.00 0.23 2.80
CA ASP A 358 -6.71 1.54 2.70
C ASP A 358 -6.68 2.43 3.97
N LEU A 359 -5.81 2.17 4.97
CA LEU A 359 -5.70 3.01 6.17
C LEU A 359 -4.94 4.31 5.86
N GLY A 360 -5.60 5.46 6.05
CA GLY A 360 -4.98 6.77 5.92
C GLY A 360 -4.10 7.12 7.12
N ILE A 361 -3.05 7.90 6.89
CA ILE A 361 -2.17 8.37 7.98
C ILE A 361 -2.89 9.28 8.99
N GLY A 362 -4.01 9.91 8.59
CA GLY A 362 -4.83 10.72 9.48
C GLY A 362 -5.83 9.92 10.33
N ASP A 363 -5.91 8.59 10.16
CA ASP A 363 -6.86 7.75 10.89
C ASP A 363 -6.35 7.32 12.27
N VAL A 364 -5.03 7.29 12.47
CA VAL A 364 -4.37 6.77 13.67
C VAL A 364 -4.18 7.87 14.73
N GLY A 365 -4.47 7.54 15.99
CA GLY A 365 -4.36 8.43 17.15
C GLY A 365 -2.95 9.03 17.30
N CYS A 366 -1.92 8.19 17.26
CA CYS A 366 -0.52 8.61 17.34
C CYS A 366 -0.03 9.41 16.11
N TYR A 367 -0.87 9.66 15.11
CA TYR A 367 -0.61 10.56 13.97
C TYR A 367 -1.51 11.82 13.99
N GLY A 368 -2.34 12.00 15.01
CA GLY A 368 -3.11 13.22 15.25
C GLY A 368 -4.63 13.06 15.27
N ASN A 369 -5.16 11.85 15.07
CA ASN A 369 -6.60 11.63 15.24
C ASN A 369 -6.98 11.68 16.74
N THR A 370 -8.13 12.29 17.05
CA THR A 370 -8.63 12.43 18.43
C THR A 370 -10.02 11.81 18.62
N THR A 371 -10.49 11.04 17.63
CA THR A 371 -11.89 10.59 17.52
C THR A 371 -12.04 9.13 17.06
N LEU A 372 -11.16 8.64 16.20
CA LEU A 372 -10.90 7.20 16.03
C LEU A 372 -10.07 6.69 17.21
N ARG A 373 -10.26 5.43 17.58
CA ARG A 373 -9.60 4.84 18.76
C ARG A 373 -8.63 3.75 18.32
N THR A 374 -7.34 4.07 18.32
CA THR A 374 -6.27 3.13 17.98
C THR A 374 -5.30 2.85 19.14
N PRO A 375 -5.78 2.58 20.38
CA PRO A 375 -4.91 2.53 21.56
C PRO A 375 -3.80 1.47 21.50
N ASN A 376 -3.96 0.37 20.75
CA ASN A 376 -2.93 -0.66 20.64
C ASN A 376 -1.83 -0.25 19.64
N ILE A 377 -2.20 0.38 18.54
CA ILE A 377 -1.27 0.97 17.56
C ILE A 377 -0.57 2.21 18.15
N ASP A 378 -1.27 3.00 18.95
CA ASP A 378 -0.72 4.16 19.65
C ASP A 378 0.33 3.69 20.69
N LEU A 379 0.01 2.65 21.46
CA LEU A 379 0.96 2.01 22.39
C LEU A 379 2.18 1.39 21.68
N LEU A 380 2.01 0.88 20.45
CA LEU A 380 3.10 0.39 19.61
C LEU A 380 4.08 1.53 19.23
N ALA A 381 3.56 2.75 19.01
CA ALA A 381 4.37 3.93 18.73
C ALA A 381 5.09 4.45 19.99
N ASP A 382 4.38 4.55 21.12
CA ASP A 382 4.98 4.97 22.40
C ASP A 382 6.07 3.99 22.88
N GLN A 383 5.92 2.69 22.63
CA GLN A 383 6.95 1.67 22.92
C GLN A 383 8.02 1.51 21.82
N GLY A 384 8.02 2.35 20.78
CA GLY A 384 8.84 2.13 19.59
C GLY A 384 9.30 3.39 18.87
N VAL A 385 9.46 3.27 17.56
CA VAL A 385 9.88 4.34 16.65
C VAL A 385 8.74 4.66 15.68
N ARG A 386 8.31 5.93 15.64
CA ARG A 386 7.27 6.44 14.73
C ARG A 386 7.91 7.24 13.59
N LEU A 387 7.66 6.82 12.35
CA LEU A 387 8.12 7.48 11.13
C LEU A 387 7.04 8.45 10.63
N THR A 388 7.35 9.74 10.44
CA THR A 388 6.36 10.75 9.98
C THR A 388 6.35 10.96 8.46
N GLN A 389 7.40 10.49 7.78
CA GLN A 389 7.55 10.50 6.31
C GLN A 389 7.74 9.09 5.75
N HIS A 390 6.87 8.14 6.14
CA HIS A 390 6.87 6.79 5.58
C HIS A 390 5.96 6.70 4.34
N LEU A 391 6.48 6.13 3.25
CA LEU A 391 5.88 6.27 1.91
C LEU A 391 5.66 4.93 1.18
N ALA A 392 4.41 4.69 0.79
CA ALA A 392 4.05 3.69 -0.21
C ALA A 392 4.69 3.99 -1.56
N ALA A 393 5.25 2.96 -2.21
CA ALA A 393 5.89 3.09 -3.52
C ALA A 393 4.86 3.21 -4.68
N ALA A 394 3.58 2.97 -4.40
CA ALA A 394 2.45 3.27 -5.26
C ALA A 394 1.18 3.49 -4.42
N PRO A 395 0.21 4.29 -4.91
CA PRO A 395 -0.96 4.71 -4.14
C PRO A 395 -2.14 3.71 -4.18
N VAL A 396 -1.90 2.45 -4.60
CA VAL A 396 -2.94 1.41 -4.74
C VAL A 396 -2.37 0.01 -4.43
N CYS A 397 -3.22 -0.90 -3.94
CA CYS A 397 -2.81 -2.10 -3.23
C CYS A 397 -1.77 -2.97 -3.95
N THR A 398 -2.12 -3.53 -5.12
CA THR A 398 -1.29 -4.51 -5.85
C THR A 398 0.15 -4.03 -6.10
N PRO A 399 0.41 -2.87 -6.75
CA PRO A 399 1.77 -2.39 -6.93
C PRO A 399 2.49 -2.11 -5.60
N SER A 400 1.82 -1.51 -4.61
CA SER A 400 2.47 -1.18 -3.33
C SER A 400 2.92 -2.43 -2.57
N ARG A 401 2.07 -3.45 -2.52
CA ARG A 401 2.35 -4.77 -1.92
C ARG A 401 3.49 -5.49 -2.67
N ALA A 402 3.55 -5.38 -3.99
CA ALA A 402 4.67 -5.91 -4.77
C ALA A 402 6.00 -5.22 -4.39
N ALA A 403 5.99 -3.89 -4.25
CA ALA A 403 7.17 -3.11 -3.90
C ALA A 403 7.64 -3.37 -2.46
N PHE A 404 6.71 -3.45 -1.50
CA PHE A 404 6.98 -3.87 -0.12
C PHE A 404 7.69 -5.22 -0.05
N LEU A 405 7.18 -6.23 -0.77
CA LEU A 405 7.76 -7.58 -0.75
C LEU A 405 9.12 -7.71 -1.45
N THR A 406 9.47 -6.80 -2.38
CA THR A 406 10.65 -6.93 -3.27
C THR A 406 11.68 -5.80 -3.13
N GLY A 407 11.39 -4.74 -2.37
CA GLY A 407 12.24 -3.56 -2.23
C GLY A 407 12.47 -2.77 -3.52
N ARG A 408 11.56 -2.88 -4.50
CA ARG A 408 11.70 -2.39 -5.88
C ARG A 408 10.45 -1.63 -6.33
N TYR A 409 10.61 -0.55 -7.09
CA TYR A 409 9.44 0.16 -7.64
C TYR A 409 8.60 -0.78 -8.53
N PRO A 410 7.27 -0.66 -8.54
CA PRO A 410 6.37 -1.55 -9.29
C PRO A 410 6.62 -1.57 -10.80
N ILE A 411 7.17 -0.47 -11.36
CA ILE A 411 7.57 -0.38 -12.76
C ILE A 411 8.76 -1.29 -13.11
N ARG A 412 9.58 -1.71 -12.13
CA ARG A 412 10.69 -2.66 -12.33
C ARG A 412 10.25 -4.12 -12.34
N SER A 413 9.20 -4.45 -11.59
CA SER A 413 8.59 -5.79 -11.55
C SER A 413 7.46 -5.97 -12.57
N GLY A 414 7.07 -4.89 -13.27
CA GLY A 414 5.96 -4.91 -14.21
C GLY A 414 4.59 -4.97 -13.53
N MET A 415 4.50 -4.78 -12.22
CA MET A 415 3.23 -4.74 -11.45
C MET A 415 2.48 -3.42 -11.64
N VAL A 416 2.41 -2.96 -12.88
CA VAL A 416 1.79 -1.72 -13.35
C VAL A 416 1.02 -1.97 -14.65
N SER A 417 0.26 -0.97 -15.06
CA SER A 417 -0.41 -0.86 -16.37
C SER A 417 -0.03 0.47 -17.03
N ASN A 418 -0.63 0.77 -18.19
CA ASN A 418 -0.66 2.09 -18.82
C ASN A 418 -2.06 2.44 -19.38
N ASN A 419 -3.11 1.79 -18.87
CA ASN A 419 -4.42 1.67 -19.51
C ASN A 419 -5.62 1.81 -18.53
N GLY A 420 -5.38 2.22 -17.29
CA GLY A 420 -6.40 2.32 -16.23
C GLY A 420 -6.54 1.08 -15.32
N ASN A 421 -5.89 -0.05 -15.61
CA ASN A 421 -5.98 -1.27 -14.79
C ASN A 421 -5.08 -1.21 -13.55
N ARG A 422 -5.43 -0.36 -12.59
CA ARG A 422 -4.56 0.03 -11.47
C ARG A 422 -4.18 -1.09 -10.47
N VAL A 423 -4.98 -2.14 -10.39
CA VAL A 423 -4.82 -3.34 -9.54
C VAL A 423 -5.31 -4.57 -10.30
N LEU A 424 -5.05 -5.77 -9.78
CA LEU A 424 -5.66 -7.00 -10.32
C LEU A 424 -7.19 -6.90 -10.20
N GLN A 425 -7.92 -7.41 -11.20
CA GLN A 425 -9.37 -7.24 -11.30
C GLN A 425 -10.17 -8.51 -10.96
N TRP A 426 -9.50 -9.67 -10.90
CA TRP A 426 -10.09 -10.98 -10.59
C TRP A 426 -9.01 -11.89 -9.99
N SER A 427 -9.45 -13.05 -9.49
CA SER A 427 -8.61 -14.15 -9.00
C SER A 427 -8.21 -15.09 -10.14
N GLY A 428 -9.13 -15.37 -11.06
CA GLY A 428 -8.90 -16.16 -12.29
C GLY A 428 -8.20 -15.38 -13.40
N VAL A 429 -7.01 -14.83 -13.14
CA VAL A 429 -6.17 -14.08 -14.10
C VAL A 429 -4.75 -14.64 -14.16
N PRO A 430 -4.07 -14.56 -15.32
CA PRO A 430 -2.68 -15.00 -15.53
C PRO A 430 -1.62 -13.99 -15.05
N GLY A 431 -2.03 -12.82 -14.56
CA GLY A 431 -1.14 -11.74 -14.11
C GLY A 431 -0.93 -11.78 -12.60
N GLY A 432 0.31 -11.52 -12.18
CA GLY A 432 0.69 -11.51 -10.77
C GLY A 432 2.18 -11.22 -10.59
N LEU A 433 2.67 -11.26 -9.34
CA LEU A 433 4.06 -10.99 -9.01
C LEU A 433 4.99 -11.95 -9.78
N PRO A 434 5.86 -11.51 -10.69
CA PRO A 434 6.61 -12.43 -11.54
C PRO A 434 7.56 -13.34 -10.75
N ARG A 435 7.63 -14.62 -11.12
CA ARG A 435 8.47 -15.64 -10.45
C ARG A 435 9.98 -15.38 -10.50
N ASN A 436 10.43 -14.41 -11.31
CA ASN A 436 11.82 -13.94 -11.32
C ASN A 436 12.08 -12.80 -10.32
N GLU A 437 11.06 -12.27 -9.63
CA GLU A 437 11.22 -11.36 -8.49
C GLU A 437 11.39 -12.14 -7.19
N VAL A 438 12.39 -11.71 -6.41
CA VAL A 438 12.75 -12.31 -5.13
C VAL A 438 12.10 -11.51 -4.02
N THR A 439 11.40 -12.18 -3.11
CA THR A 439 10.79 -11.55 -1.93
C THR A 439 11.69 -11.62 -0.71
N PHE A 440 11.51 -10.72 0.27
CA PHE A 440 12.20 -10.87 1.57
C PHE A 440 11.81 -12.19 2.25
N ALA A 441 10.56 -12.64 2.07
CA ALA A 441 10.08 -13.91 2.60
C ALA A 441 10.85 -15.10 2.01
N LYS A 442 11.16 -15.08 0.70
CA LYS A 442 11.95 -16.13 0.07
C LYS A 442 13.38 -16.17 0.61
N ILE A 443 14.03 -15.02 0.75
CA ILE A 443 15.39 -14.94 1.31
C ILE A 443 15.40 -15.44 2.76
N LEU A 444 14.40 -15.09 3.58
CA LEU A 444 14.31 -15.54 4.97
C LEU A 444 14.00 -17.04 5.09
N GLN A 445 13.12 -17.58 4.24
CA GLN A 445 12.89 -19.02 4.11
C GLN A 445 14.20 -19.76 3.81
N ASP A 446 15.02 -19.24 2.88
CA ASP A 446 16.32 -19.81 2.53
C ASP A 446 17.38 -19.65 3.65
N GLN A 447 17.16 -18.73 4.59
CA GLN A 447 17.92 -18.62 5.85
C GLN A 447 17.35 -19.51 6.98
N GLY A 448 16.30 -20.29 6.72
CA GLY A 448 15.68 -21.20 7.71
C GLY A 448 14.72 -20.51 8.69
N TYR A 449 14.13 -19.36 8.33
CA TYR A 449 12.97 -18.83 9.04
C TYR A 449 11.73 -19.67 8.74
N VAL A 450 10.84 -19.86 9.72
CA VAL A 450 9.46 -20.27 9.43
C VAL A 450 8.68 -19.05 8.94
N THR A 451 8.28 -19.05 7.67
CA THR A 451 7.63 -17.91 7.02
C THR A 451 6.11 -18.15 6.87
N GLY A 452 5.29 -17.15 7.21
CA GLY A 452 3.83 -17.22 7.11
C GLY A 452 3.19 -15.91 6.63
N LEU A 453 2.17 -16.03 5.79
CA LEU A 453 1.28 -14.94 5.40
C LEU A 453 -0.13 -15.23 5.93
N ILE A 454 -0.76 -14.24 6.56
CA ILE A 454 -2.15 -14.30 6.99
C ILE A 454 -2.92 -13.11 6.42
N GLY A 455 -4.08 -13.39 5.83
CA GLY A 455 -4.98 -12.39 5.25
C GLY A 455 -4.73 -12.10 3.77
N LYS A 456 -4.64 -10.82 3.39
CA LYS A 456 -4.67 -10.37 1.99
C LYS A 456 -3.33 -10.59 1.26
N TRP A 457 -3.39 -11.20 0.07
CA TRP A 457 -2.25 -11.32 -0.85
C TRP A 457 -2.29 -10.26 -1.96
N HIS A 458 -3.32 -10.30 -2.82
CA HIS A 458 -3.58 -9.37 -3.93
C HIS A 458 -2.47 -9.24 -5.00
N LEU A 459 -1.67 -10.30 -5.19
CA LEU A 459 -0.54 -10.35 -6.13
C LEU A 459 -0.64 -11.50 -7.15
N GLY A 460 -1.85 -12.03 -7.36
CA GLY A 460 -2.16 -13.05 -8.36
C GLY A 460 -2.16 -14.47 -7.79
N LEU A 461 -2.55 -15.44 -8.62
CA LEU A 461 -2.62 -16.86 -8.24
C LEU A 461 -1.95 -17.76 -9.27
N ASN A 462 -2.48 -17.78 -10.49
CA ASN A 462 -2.25 -18.82 -11.49
C ASN A 462 -1.73 -18.22 -12.80
N CYS A 463 -1.09 -19.02 -13.66
CA CYS A 463 -0.53 -18.56 -14.94
C CYS A 463 -1.27 -19.15 -16.15
N ALA A 464 -1.42 -20.48 -16.17
CA ALA A 464 -1.86 -21.27 -17.31
C ALA A 464 -2.99 -22.25 -16.97
N THR A 465 -3.09 -22.69 -15.71
CA THR A 465 -4.12 -23.59 -15.19
C THR A 465 -4.57 -23.14 -13.81
N ALA A 466 -5.80 -23.48 -13.39
CA ALA A 466 -6.36 -23.11 -12.09
C ALA A 466 -5.60 -23.65 -10.86
N THR A 467 -4.59 -24.50 -11.04
CA THR A 467 -3.84 -25.22 -10.00
C THR A 467 -2.31 -25.16 -10.16
N ASP A 468 -1.78 -24.33 -11.06
CA ASP A 468 -0.31 -24.15 -11.15
C ASP A 468 0.24 -23.22 -10.06
N HIS A 469 -0.62 -22.40 -9.44
CA HIS A 469 -0.30 -21.55 -8.30
C HIS A 469 0.94 -20.66 -8.52
N CYS A 470 1.28 -20.31 -9.77
CA CYS A 470 2.57 -19.69 -10.11
C CYS A 470 2.86 -18.34 -9.44
N HIS A 471 1.83 -17.63 -8.97
CA HIS A 471 1.89 -16.34 -8.29
C HIS A 471 1.45 -16.42 -6.82
N HIS A 472 1.15 -17.62 -6.32
CA HIS A 472 0.66 -17.88 -4.97
C HIS A 472 1.75 -17.61 -3.90
N PRO A 473 1.41 -17.19 -2.66
CA PRO A 473 2.38 -16.88 -1.60
C PRO A 473 3.45 -17.96 -1.37
N LEU A 474 3.09 -19.23 -1.54
CA LEU A 474 4.02 -20.36 -1.35
C LEU A 474 5.13 -20.42 -2.42
N GLN A 475 4.89 -19.93 -3.64
CA GLN A 475 5.94 -19.77 -4.65
C GLN A 475 6.83 -18.55 -4.37
N HIS A 476 6.33 -17.59 -3.58
CA HIS A 476 7.02 -16.37 -3.18
C HIS A 476 7.55 -16.41 -1.74
N GLY A 477 7.89 -17.61 -1.25
CA GLY A 477 8.70 -17.80 -0.05
C GLY A 477 7.95 -17.90 1.28
N PHE A 478 6.61 -17.91 1.29
CA PHE A 478 5.84 -18.18 2.50
C PHE A 478 5.62 -19.69 2.68
N GLY A 479 6.13 -20.30 3.75
CA GLY A 479 5.93 -21.72 4.05
C GLY A 479 4.50 -22.06 4.53
N HIS A 480 3.70 -21.04 4.81
CA HIS A 480 2.30 -21.16 5.21
C HIS A 480 1.50 -19.95 4.71
N PHE A 481 0.29 -20.19 4.20
CA PHE A 481 -0.68 -19.14 3.87
C PHE A 481 -2.04 -19.47 4.46
N TYR A 482 -2.71 -18.46 5.01
CA TYR A 482 -4.13 -18.52 5.34
C TYR A 482 -4.81 -17.18 5.12
N GLY A 483 -5.74 -17.07 4.17
CA GLY A 483 -6.43 -15.81 3.93
C GLY A 483 -7.02 -15.67 2.53
N MET A 484 -7.16 -14.42 2.10
CA MET A 484 -7.76 -14.06 0.82
C MET A 484 -6.68 -13.83 -0.24
N PRO A 485 -6.64 -14.61 -1.32
CA PRO A 485 -5.60 -14.48 -2.35
C PRO A 485 -5.73 -13.19 -3.18
N PHE A 486 -6.94 -12.63 -3.21
CA PHE A 486 -7.30 -11.43 -3.97
C PHE A 486 -7.43 -10.20 -3.05
N THR A 487 -8.51 -9.43 -3.13
CA THR A 487 -8.79 -8.26 -2.29
C THR A 487 -10.26 -8.22 -1.90
N MET A 488 -10.58 -7.57 -0.77
CA MET A 488 -11.96 -7.16 -0.55
C MET A 488 -12.45 -6.32 -1.73
N MET A 489 -13.65 -6.62 -2.18
CA MET A 489 -14.41 -5.83 -3.13
C MET A 489 -15.80 -5.61 -2.58
N ALA A 490 -16.40 -4.49 -2.96
CA ALA A 490 -17.80 -4.19 -2.75
C ALA A 490 -18.75 -5.36 -3.06
N ASP A 491 -18.53 -6.11 -4.14
CA ASP A 491 -19.33 -7.28 -4.51
C ASP A 491 -19.52 -8.29 -3.38
N CYS A 492 -18.50 -8.48 -2.54
CA CYS A 492 -18.51 -9.45 -1.46
C CYS A 492 -19.61 -9.19 -0.41
N GLN A 493 -20.10 -7.95 -0.26
CA GLN A 493 -21.14 -7.64 0.75
C GLN A 493 -22.07 -6.48 0.36
N GLN A 494 -21.56 -5.43 -0.28
CA GLN A 494 -22.28 -4.20 -0.61
C GLN A 494 -22.15 -3.89 -2.10
N TRP A 495 -22.88 -4.63 -2.93
CA TRP A 495 -22.81 -4.55 -4.40
C TRP A 495 -23.02 -3.14 -4.98
N GLU A 496 -23.70 -2.23 -4.26
CA GLU A 496 -23.89 -0.82 -4.64
C GLU A 496 -22.54 -0.09 -4.86
N LEU A 497 -21.49 -0.49 -4.13
CA LEU A 497 -20.15 0.10 -4.21
C LEU A 497 -19.26 -0.56 -5.29
N SER A 498 -19.76 -1.55 -6.05
CA SER A 498 -18.92 -2.29 -7.01
C SER A 498 -18.85 -1.63 -8.38
N GLU A 499 -17.76 -0.91 -8.65
CA GLU A 499 -17.40 -0.42 -9.98
C GLU A 499 -17.46 -1.53 -11.04
N LYS A 500 -16.92 -2.71 -10.71
CA LYS A 500 -16.83 -3.89 -11.57
C LYS A 500 -18.20 -4.41 -11.99
N ARG A 501 -19.08 -4.69 -11.01
CA ARG A 501 -20.44 -5.19 -11.26
C ARG A 501 -21.34 -4.12 -11.85
N VAL A 502 -21.28 -2.88 -11.38
CA VAL A 502 -22.09 -1.77 -11.93
C VAL A 502 -21.71 -1.50 -13.39
N SER A 503 -20.42 -1.44 -13.73
CA SER A 503 -19.95 -1.27 -15.11
C SER A 503 -20.41 -2.39 -16.03
N LEU A 504 -20.29 -3.65 -15.60
CA LEU A 504 -20.65 -4.81 -16.42
C LEU A 504 -22.17 -5.03 -16.50
N GLN A 505 -22.92 -4.80 -15.41
CA GLN A 505 -24.38 -4.78 -15.44
C GLN A 505 -24.90 -3.66 -16.35
N HIS A 506 -24.32 -2.45 -16.31
CA HIS A 506 -24.71 -1.36 -17.21
C HIS A 506 -24.53 -1.74 -18.69
N LYS A 507 -23.38 -2.33 -19.04
CA LYS A 507 -23.11 -2.84 -20.41
C LYS A 507 -24.10 -3.93 -20.83
N LEU A 508 -24.41 -4.89 -19.95
CA LEU A 508 -25.41 -5.93 -20.20
C LEU A 508 -26.84 -5.37 -20.29
N ASN A 509 -27.17 -4.32 -19.53
CA ASN A 509 -28.47 -3.65 -19.59
C ASN A 509 -28.67 -2.94 -20.93
N LEU A 510 -27.67 -2.18 -21.38
CA LEU A 510 -27.70 -1.50 -22.68
C LEU A 510 -27.76 -2.52 -23.83
N GLY A 511 -26.96 -3.59 -23.77
CA GLY A 511 -27.01 -4.70 -24.72
C GLY A 511 -28.40 -5.35 -24.78
N LEU A 512 -29.00 -5.65 -23.62
CA LEU A 512 -30.34 -6.21 -23.53
C LEU A 512 -31.41 -5.25 -24.09
N GLN A 513 -31.31 -3.95 -23.83
CA GLN A 513 -32.21 -2.93 -24.40
C GLN A 513 -32.13 -2.89 -25.93
N LEU A 514 -30.91 -2.89 -26.49
CA LEU A 514 -30.69 -2.90 -27.95
C LEU A 514 -31.21 -4.20 -28.60
N LEU A 515 -30.93 -5.36 -27.99
CA LEU A 515 -31.45 -6.66 -28.45
C LEU A 515 -32.98 -6.70 -28.40
N THR A 516 -33.59 -6.19 -27.32
CA THR A 516 -35.04 -6.16 -27.13
C THR A 516 -35.72 -5.20 -28.12
N GLY A 517 -35.12 -4.03 -28.37
CA GLY A 517 -35.57 -3.09 -29.41
C GLY A 517 -35.52 -3.72 -30.80
N ALA A 518 -34.38 -4.31 -31.18
CA ALA A 518 -34.23 -5.00 -32.47
C ALA A 518 -35.23 -6.16 -32.63
N LEU A 519 -35.46 -6.93 -31.56
CA LEU A 519 -36.44 -8.01 -31.52
C LEU A 519 -37.86 -7.50 -31.77
N PHE A 520 -38.30 -6.46 -31.06
CA PHE A 520 -39.62 -5.86 -31.28
C PHE A 520 -39.77 -5.24 -32.66
N THR A 521 -38.76 -4.52 -33.17
CA THR A 521 -38.79 -3.94 -34.52
C THR A 521 -38.89 -5.01 -35.60
N LEU A 522 -38.15 -6.11 -35.49
CA LEU A 522 -38.22 -7.21 -36.46
C LEU A 522 -39.54 -8.00 -36.35
N ALA A 523 -40.04 -8.24 -35.13
CA ALA A 523 -41.33 -8.90 -34.92
C ALA A 523 -42.48 -8.02 -35.47
N ALA A 524 -42.50 -6.73 -35.17
CA ALA A 524 -43.50 -5.79 -35.68
C ALA A 524 -43.43 -5.65 -37.22
N GLY A 525 -42.22 -5.46 -37.78
CA GLY A 525 -42.00 -5.41 -39.23
C GLY A 525 -42.38 -6.71 -39.97
N LYS A 526 -42.28 -7.86 -39.29
CA LYS A 526 -42.75 -9.16 -39.79
C LYS A 526 -44.27 -9.29 -39.74
N LEU A 527 -44.90 -8.93 -38.62
CA LEU A 527 -46.36 -9.02 -38.40
C LEU A 527 -47.15 -8.01 -39.24
N THR A 528 -46.59 -6.83 -39.50
CA THR A 528 -47.15 -5.81 -40.39
C THR A 528 -46.85 -6.06 -41.88
N HIS A 529 -46.16 -7.16 -42.21
CA HIS A 529 -45.69 -7.51 -43.56
C HIS A 529 -44.74 -6.50 -44.23
N LEU A 530 -44.29 -5.45 -43.51
CA LEU A 530 -43.35 -4.44 -44.00
C LEU A 530 -41.97 -5.02 -44.35
N ILE A 531 -41.55 -6.11 -43.70
CA ILE A 531 -40.22 -6.71 -43.91
C ILE A 531 -40.32 -8.23 -44.16
N ARG A 532 -39.78 -8.69 -45.29
CA ARG A 532 -39.79 -10.11 -45.72
C ARG A 532 -38.66 -10.93 -45.06
N VAL A 533 -38.64 -10.99 -43.73
CA VAL A 533 -37.71 -11.86 -42.95
C VAL A 533 -38.39 -13.19 -42.61
N SER A 534 -37.60 -14.25 -42.35
CA SER A 534 -38.12 -15.47 -41.70
C SER A 534 -38.27 -15.27 -40.19
N TRP A 535 -38.84 -16.24 -39.46
CA TRP A 535 -38.88 -16.18 -37.99
C TRP A 535 -37.53 -16.50 -37.33
N ALA A 536 -36.55 -17.05 -38.07
CA ALA A 536 -35.28 -17.51 -37.48
C ALA A 536 -34.45 -16.38 -36.82
N PRO A 537 -34.30 -15.16 -37.39
CA PRO A 537 -33.63 -14.05 -36.71
C PRO A 537 -34.37 -13.56 -35.46
N VAL A 538 -35.71 -13.62 -35.43
CA VAL A 538 -36.53 -13.25 -34.26
C VAL A 538 -36.31 -14.27 -33.13
N ILE A 539 -36.31 -15.57 -33.45
CA ILE A 539 -35.99 -16.64 -32.49
C ILE A 539 -34.55 -16.50 -31.99
N GLY A 540 -33.59 -16.26 -32.90
CA GLY A 540 -32.19 -16.05 -32.55
C GLY A 540 -31.96 -14.87 -31.60
N LEU A 541 -32.56 -13.71 -31.89
CA LEU A 541 -32.51 -12.55 -30.99
C LEU A 541 -33.19 -12.81 -29.65
N THR A 542 -34.27 -13.59 -29.63
CA THR A 542 -34.94 -13.99 -28.38
C THR A 542 -34.03 -14.85 -27.51
N VAL A 543 -33.32 -15.82 -28.10
CA VAL A 543 -32.33 -16.66 -27.40
C VAL A 543 -31.16 -15.82 -26.89
N VAL A 544 -30.60 -14.93 -27.72
CA VAL A 544 -29.49 -14.05 -27.30
C VAL A 544 -29.93 -13.10 -26.18
N ALA A 545 -31.12 -12.49 -26.27
CA ALA A 545 -31.68 -11.66 -25.21
C ALA A 545 -31.90 -12.44 -23.90
N ALA A 546 -32.43 -13.67 -23.97
CA ALA A 546 -32.60 -14.54 -22.81
C ALA A 546 -31.26 -14.91 -22.15
N VAL A 547 -30.22 -15.22 -22.95
CA VAL A 547 -28.85 -15.47 -22.45
C VAL A 547 -28.25 -14.20 -21.83
N THR A 548 -28.41 -13.03 -22.45
CA THR A 548 -27.94 -11.75 -21.88
C THR A 548 -28.64 -11.41 -20.56
N PHE A 549 -29.95 -11.61 -20.48
CA PHE A 549 -30.74 -11.43 -19.25
C PHE A 549 -30.30 -12.40 -18.14
N THR A 550 -30.15 -13.68 -18.47
CA THR A 550 -29.69 -14.72 -17.52
C THR A 550 -28.28 -14.39 -17.00
N THR A 551 -27.38 -13.98 -17.89
CA THR A 551 -26.02 -13.54 -17.54
C THR A 551 -26.06 -12.33 -16.60
N ARG A 552 -26.85 -11.29 -16.92
CA ARG A 552 -27.06 -10.11 -16.07
C ARG A 552 -27.55 -10.49 -14.66
N TYR A 553 -28.46 -11.44 -14.57
CA TYR A 553 -29.09 -11.88 -13.32
C TYR A 553 -28.06 -12.54 -12.39
N PHE A 554 -27.40 -13.60 -12.86
CA PHE A 554 -26.44 -14.39 -12.06
C PHE A 554 -25.02 -13.78 -11.97
N LEU A 555 -24.73 -12.68 -12.66
CA LEU A 555 -23.40 -12.05 -12.65
C LEU A 555 -22.93 -11.69 -11.24
N GLY A 556 -23.83 -11.22 -10.37
CA GLY A 556 -23.49 -10.86 -9.00
C GLY A 556 -22.94 -12.06 -8.23
N ASP A 557 -23.68 -13.16 -8.25
CA ASP A 557 -23.32 -14.39 -7.56
C ASP A 557 -22.03 -14.99 -8.16
N LEU A 558 -21.87 -14.94 -9.49
CA LEU A 558 -20.65 -15.38 -10.15
C LEU A 558 -19.41 -14.61 -9.67
N ILE A 559 -19.47 -13.27 -9.53
CA ILE A 559 -18.34 -12.48 -9.02
C ILE A 559 -18.04 -12.84 -7.56
N VAL A 560 -19.07 -12.98 -6.71
CA VAL A 560 -18.89 -13.33 -5.29
C VAL A 560 -18.21 -14.69 -5.14
N HIS A 561 -18.69 -15.72 -5.84
CA HIS A 561 -18.06 -17.05 -5.77
C HIS A 561 -16.68 -17.07 -6.46
N ALA A 562 -16.44 -16.27 -7.50
CA ALA A 562 -15.15 -16.23 -8.19
C ALA A 562 -14.04 -15.51 -7.41
N ASP A 563 -14.36 -14.49 -6.61
CA ASP A 563 -13.35 -13.60 -6.01
C ASP A 563 -13.40 -13.47 -4.49
N CYS A 564 -14.53 -13.81 -3.84
CA CYS A 564 -14.69 -13.68 -2.39
C CYS A 564 -14.58 -15.08 -1.73
N PHE A 565 -13.35 -15.58 -1.53
CA PHE A 565 -13.08 -16.89 -0.93
C PHE A 565 -11.79 -16.91 -0.09
N LEU A 566 -11.70 -17.85 0.86
CA LEU A 566 -10.50 -18.12 1.66
C LEU A 566 -9.72 -19.33 1.15
N MET A 567 -8.40 -19.24 1.28
CA MET A 567 -7.47 -20.34 1.03
C MET A 567 -6.62 -20.63 2.26
N ARG A 568 -6.29 -21.91 2.46
CA ARG A 568 -5.33 -22.44 3.42
C ARG A 568 -4.27 -23.20 2.63
N ASN A 569 -3.09 -22.59 2.46
CA ASN A 569 -2.12 -22.97 1.43
C ASN A 569 -2.82 -23.03 0.06
N HIS A 570 -2.66 -24.11 -0.72
CA HIS A 570 -3.28 -24.25 -2.04
C HIS A 570 -4.77 -24.63 -2.02
N ASP A 571 -5.29 -25.10 -0.87
CA ASP A 571 -6.68 -25.50 -0.72
C ASP A 571 -7.59 -24.30 -0.47
N ILE A 572 -8.73 -24.25 -1.16
CA ILE A 572 -9.84 -23.37 -0.80
C ILE A 572 -10.56 -24.00 0.40
N THR A 573 -10.74 -23.24 1.49
CA THR A 573 -11.49 -23.71 2.66
C THR A 573 -12.89 -23.11 2.77
N GLU A 574 -13.12 -21.92 2.22
CA GLU A 574 -14.40 -21.22 2.36
C GLU A 574 -14.72 -20.46 1.07
N GLN A 575 -15.77 -20.87 0.36
CA GLN A 575 -16.22 -20.26 -0.89
C GLN A 575 -17.77 -20.37 -0.96
N PRO A 576 -18.50 -19.25 -0.98
CA PRO A 576 -18.04 -17.87 -0.78
C PRO A 576 -17.65 -17.61 0.69
N MET A 577 -16.80 -16.60 0.92
CA MET A 577 -16.29 -16.23 2.24
C MET A 577 -17.40 -15.79 3.21
N VAL A 578 -17.30 -16.20 4.47
CA VAL A 578 -18.27 -15.95 5.55
C VAL A 578 -17.75 -14.84 6.45
N PHE A 579 -17.88 -13.61 5.93
CA PHE A 579 -17.31 -12.36 6.45
C PHE A 579 -17.38 -12.17 7.97
N HIS A 580 -18.49 -12.54 8.61
CA HIS A 580 -18.71 -12.31 10.04
C HIS A 580 -17.81 -13.13 10.98
N ARG A 581 -17.02 -14.09 10.47
CA ARG A 581 -16.02 -14.85 11.24
C ARG A 581 -14.58 -14.68 10.75
N THR A 582 -14.36 -14.02 9.61
CA THR A 582 -13.04 -13.88 8.98
C THR A 582 -12.01 -13.24 9.91
N ALA A 583 -12.38 -12.18 10.63
CA ALA A 583 -11.52 -11.51 11.63
C ALA A 583 -11.07 -12.49 12.75
N SER A 584 -12.01 -13.24 13.34
CA SER A 584 -11.71 -14.24 14.38
C SER A 584 -10.87 -15.40 13.85
N LEU A 585 -11.09 -15.85 12.61
CA LEU A 585 -10.29 -16.90 11.98
C LEU A 585 -8.84 -16.44 11.74
N PHE A 586 -8.63 -15.21 11.25
CA PHE A 586 -7.29 -14.65 11.04
C PHE A 586 -6.53 -14.45 12.36
N LEU A 587 -7.22 -13.94 13.40
CA LEU A 587 -6.62 -13.80 14.73
C LEU A 587 -6.27 -15.16 15.34
N ARG A 588 -7.14 -16.18 15.18
CA ARG A 588 -6.87 -17.56 15.62
C ARG A 588 -5.65 -18.15 14.91
N GLU A 589 -5.54 -17.98 13.59
CA GLU A 589 -4.38 -18.50 12.84
C GLU A 589 -3.10 -17.75 13.21
N ALA A 590 -3.15 -16.43 13.40
CA ALA A 590 -1.99 -15.63 13.82
C ALA A 590 -1.48 -16.07 15.20
N ALA A 591 -2.38 -16.20 16.18
CA ALA A 591 -2.04 -16.72 17.50
C ALA A 591 -1.47 -18.15 17.42
N THR A 592 -2.06 -19.02 16.59
CA THR A 592 -1.60 -20.39 16.38
C THR A 592 -0.21 -20.44 15.72
N PHE A 593 0.06 -19.55 14.75
CA PHE A 593 1.36 -19.42 14.10
C PHE A 593 2.45 -18.98 15.10
N LEU A 594 2.17 -17.99 15.94
CA LEU A 594 3.10 -17.52 16.97
C LEU A 594 3.38 -18.63 17.98
N LYS A 595 2.33 -19.24 18.55
CA LYS A 595 2.44 -20.28 19.59
C LYS A 595 3.15 -21.55 19.09
N ARG A 596 2.95 -21.95 17.83
CA ARG A 596 3.63 -23.13 17.24
C ARG A 596 5.10 -22.90 16.87
N ASN A 597 5.50 -21.65 16.59
CA ASN A 597 6.86 -21.33 16.10
C ASN A 597 7.80 -20.74 17.17
N LYS A 598 7.34 -20.50 18.40
CA LYS A 598 8.04 -19.77 19.49
C LYS A 598 9.46 -20.25 19.88
N HIS A 599 9.91 -21.39 19.37
CA HIS A 599 11.25 -21.97 19.63
C HIS A 599 12.30 -21.65 18.55
N GLY A 600 11.91 -21.08 17.41
CA GLY A 600 12.82 -20.70 16.32
C GLY A 600 12.49 -19.32 15.72
N PRO A 601 13.34 -18.79 14.84
CA PRO A 601 13.08 -17.52 14.17
C PRO A 601 11.92 -17.67 13.18
N PHE A 602 10.93 -16.79 13.29
CA PHE A 602 9.80 -16.75 12.36
C PHE A 602 9.65 -15.38 11.68
N LEU A 603 9.05 -15.41 10.50
CA LEU A 603 8.51 -14.25 9.80
C LEU A 603 7.01 -14.46 9.70
N LEU A 604 6.22 -13.62 10.37
CA LEU A 604 4.77 -13.58 10.21
C LEU A 604 4.39 -12.25 9.56
N PHE A 605 3.78 -12.32 8.38
CA PHE A 605 3.16 -11.17 7.73
C PHE A 605 1.64 -11.28 7.91
N VAL A 606 1.07 -10.45 8.78
CA VAL A 606 -0.39 -10.27 8.90
C VAL A 606 -0.77 -9.09 8.03
N SER A 607 -1.38 -9.37 6.90
CA SER A 607 -2.00 -8.37 6.05
C SER A 607 -3.49 -8.39 6.29
N PHE A 608 -4.02 -7.38 6.98
CA PHE A 608 -5.45 -7.28 7.24
C PHE A 608 -6.26 -7.11 5.93
N LEU A 609 -7.56 -7.42 6.03
CA LEU A 609 -8.57 -6.99 5.05
C LEU A 609 -9.18 -5.65 5.48
N HIS A 610 -9.15 -5.38 6.78
CA HIS A 610 -9.36 -4.07 7.37
C HIS A 610 -8.29 -3.09 6.85
N VAL A 611 -8.64 -1.88 6.41
CA VAL A 611 -9.92 -1.17 6.45
C VAL A 611 -10.45 -0.88 5.04
N HIS A 612 -10.29 -1.84 4.13
CA HIS A 612 -10.75 -1.73 2.75
C HIS A 612 -12.26 -1.95 2.63
N THR A 613 -12.89 -1.21 1.70
CA THR A 613 -14.31 -1.38 1.41
C THR A 613 -14.61 -2.81 0.93
N PRO A 614 -15.70 -3.46 1.38
CA PRO A 614 -16.93 -2.90 1.94
C PRO A 614 -16.96 -2.79 3.48
N LEU A 615 -15.84 -2.88 4.20
CA LEU A 615 -15.77 -2.75 5.67
C LEU A 615 -16.46 -3.90 6.43
N VAL A 616 -15.96 -5.11 6.19
CA VAL A 616 -16.36 -6.33 6.91
C VAL A 616 -16.00 -6.19 8.39
N THR A 617 -17.00 -5.98 9.23
CA THR A 617 -16.85 -5.71 10.68
C THR A 617 -17.70 -6.70 11.48
N THR A 618 -17.17 -7.22 12.59
CA THR A 618 -17.96 -8.10 13.49
C THR A 618 -19.03 -7.32 14.27
N LYS A 619 -20.09 -8.02 14.72
CA LYS A 619 -21.28 -7.41 15.35
C LYS A 619 -20.94 -6.66 16.63
N GLU A 620 -19.87 -7.08 17.28
CA GLU A 620 -19.35 -6.56 18.53
C GLU A 620 -18.89 -5.11 18.38
N PHE A 621 -18.39 -4.71 17.20
CA PHE A 621 -17.84 -3.38 16.92
C PHE A 621 -18.80 -2.44 16.17
N ILE A 622 -19.80 -2.96 15.45
CA ILE A 622 -20.74 -2.13 14.67
C ILE A 622 -21.46 -1.09 15.54
N GLY A 623 -21.38 0.18 15.15
CA GLY A 623 -22.03 1.31 15.80
C GLY A 623 -21.31 1.84 17.05
N ARG A 624 -20.03 1.51 17.24
CA ARG A 624 -19.23 2.07 18.35
C ARG A 624 -18.59 3.40 18.00
N SER A 625 -18.12 3.55 16.76
CA SER A 625 -17.29 4.67 16.36
C SER A 625 -18.10 5.84 15.82
N VAL A 626 -17.66 7.06 16.12
CA VAL A 626 -18.30 8.29 15.59
C VAL A 626 -18.12 8.45 14.07
N HIS A 627 -17.17 7.72 13.49
CA HIS A 627 -16.94 7.62 12.05
C HIS A 627 -17.78 6.51 11.38
N GLY A 628 -18.73 5.92 12.11
CA GLY A 628 -19.58 4.83 11.64
C GLY A 628 -18.75 3.59 11.25
N LEU A 629 -19.24 2.85 10.25
CA LEU A 629 -18.68 1.54 9.90
C LEU A 629 -17.20 1.55 9.49
N TYR A 630 -16.65 2.69 9.03
CA TYR A 630 -15.20 2.80 8.81
C TYR A 630 -14.44 2.80 10.13
N GLY A 631 -14.87 3.64 11.08
CA GLY A 631 -14.28 3.68 12.41
C GLY A 631 -14.50 2.38 13.20
N ASP A 632 -15.66 1.75 13.06
CA ASP A 632 -15.91 0.42 13.66
C ASP A 632 -14.90 -0.61 13.13
N ASN A 633 -14.50 -0.52 11.86
CA ASN A 633 -13.51 -1.38 11.23
C ASN A 633 -12.07 -1.05 11.66
N VAL A 634 -11.72 0.24 11.81
CA VAL A 634 -10.44 0.68 12.39
C VAL A 634 -10.30 0.20 13.84
N GLU A 635 -11.36 0.32 14.65
CA GLU A 635 -11.37 -0.09 16.06
C GLU A 635 -11.31 -1.63 16.22
N GLU A 636 -11.92 -2.40 15.31
CA GLU A 636 -11.73 -3.87 15.26
C GLU A 636 -10.29 -4.25 14.88
N MET A 637 -9.70 -3.57 13.89
CA MET A 637 -8.33 -3.83 13.46
C MET A 637 -7.31 -3.50 14.55
N ASP A 638 -7.47 -2.37 15.26
CA ASP A 638 -6.62 -2.03 16.41
C ASP A 638 -6.73 -3.08 17.52
N TRP A 639 -7.94 -3.56 17.82
CA TRP A 639 -8.13 -4.67 18.75
C TRP A 639 -7.47 -5.97 18.28
N MET A 640 -7.51 -6.29 16.98
CA MET A 640 -6.79 -7.44 16.42
C MET A 640 -5.27 -7.26 16.55
N VAL A 641 -4.73 -6.05 16.33
CA VAL A 641 -3.31 -5.73 16.58
C VAL A 641 -2.96 -5.96 18.06
N GLY A 642 -3.76 -5.42 18.99
CA GLY A 642 -3.62 -5.65 20.43
C GLY A 642 -3.57 -7.13 20.79
N ARG A 643 -4.55 -7.92 20.32
CA ARG A 643 -4.60 -9.37 20.59
C ARG A 643 -3.46 -10.18 19.96
N ILE A 644 -2.78 -9.67 18.92
CA ILE A 644 -1.57 -10.29 18.36
C ILE A 644 -0.34 -9.93 19.22
N LEU A 645 -0.25 -8.68 19.70
CA LEU A 645 0.80 -8.23 20.62
C LEU A 645 0.68 -8.95 21.97
N ASP A 646 -0.52 -9.11 22.52
CA ASP A 646 -0.80 -9.91 23.71
C ASP A 646 -0.20 -11.32 23.61
N VAL A 647 -0.30 -11.98 22.45
CA VAL A 647 0.27 -13.32 22.23
C VAL A 647 1.80 -13.31 22.15
N LEU A 648 2.43 -12.22 21.71
CA LEU A 648 3.90 -12.08 21.81
C LEU A 648 4.36 -11.91 23.26
N ASP A 649 3.61 -11.15 24.05
CA ASP A 649 3.94 -10.88 25.44
C ASP A 649 3.62 -12.12 26.33
N GLU A 650 2.48 -12.82 26.10
CA GLU A 650 2.08 -14.11 26.71
C GLU A 650 3.14 -15.22 26.54
N GLU A 651 3.77 -15.32 25.37
CA GLU A 651 4.67 -16.43 25.00
C GLU A 651 6.17 -16.09 25.16
N GLY A 652 6.51 -14.94 25.74
CA GLY A 652 7.90 -14.51 25.91
C GLY A 652 8.62 -14.30 24.58
N LEU A 653 7.97 -13.62 23.64
CA LEU A 653 8.46 -13.31 22.29
C LEU A 653 8.81 -11.84 22.11
N ALA A 654 8.25 -10.92 22.89
CA ALA A 654 8.37 -9.46 22.75
C ALA A 654 9.79 -8.96 22.44
N ASP A 655 10.74 -9.12 23.38
CA ASP A 655 12.11 -8.59 23.31
C ASP A 655 12.95 -9.17 22.14
N ARG A 656 12.50 -10.29 21.58
CA ARG A 656 13.14 -10.98 20.44
C ARG A 656 12.32 -10.90 19.15
N THR A 657 11.33 -10.00 19.09
CA THR A 657 10.48 -9.80 17.92
C THR A 657 10.50 -8.34 17.49
N LEU A 658 10.98 -8.08 16.26
CA LEU A 658 10.71 -6.81 15.60
C LEU A 658 9.25 -6.82 15.12
N VAL A 659 8.45 -5.90 15.64
CA VAL A 659 7.09 -5.61 15.13
C VAL A 659 7.14 -4.35 14.28
N TYR A 660 6.52 -4.39 13.11
CA TYR A 660 6.32 -3.26 12.22
C TYR A 660 4.83 -3.11 11.87
N PHE A 661 4.30 -1.89 11.90
CA PHE A 661 2.93 -1.57 11.49
C PHE A 661 2.91 -0.47 10.42
N THR A 662 2.07 -0.67 9.40
CA THR A 662 1.87 0.27 8.29
C THR A 662 0.51 0.11 7.60
N SER A 663 0.23 0.95 6.59
CA SER A 663 -0.77 0.72 5.56
C SER A 663 -0.10 0.43 4.22
N ASP A 664 -0.78 -0.24 3.28
CA ASP A 664 -0.24 -0.44 1.93
C ASP A 664 -0.27 0.85 1.07
N HIS A 665 -1.20 1.77 1.33
CA HIS A 665 -1.22 3.15 0.82
C HIS A 665 -2.19 4.03 1.63
N GLY A 666 -2.31 5.31 1.28
CA GLY A 666 -3.21 6.25 1.97
C GLY A 666 -4.70 6.01 1.74
N GLY A 667 -5.52 6.69 2.54
CA GLY A 667 -6.96 6.49 2.69
C GLY A 667 -7.79 6.80 1.45
N SER A 668 -8.88 6.06 1.24
CA SER A 668 -9.77 6.21 0.09
C SER A 668 -10.79 7.32 0.31
N LEU A 669 -10.49 8.51 -0.21
CA LEU A 669 -11.38 9.67 -0.14
C LEU A 669 -12.64 9.48 -1.00
N GLU A 670 -12.48 9.01 -2.24
CA GLU A 670 -13.57 8.78 -3.20
C GLU A 670 -14.62 7.74 -2.74
N ALA A 671 -14.27 6.86 -1.80
CA ALA A 671 -15.21 5.89 -1.24
C ALA A 671 -16.30 6.60 -0.42
N GLN A 672 -17.46 6.81 -1.04
CA GLN A 672 -18.63 7.42 -0.40
C GLN A 672 -19.88 6.55 -0.56
N MET A 673 -20.65 6.43 0.53
CA MET A 673 -21.95 5.76 0.54
C MET A 673 -23.05 6.79 0.85
N ARG A 674 -24.00 6.97 -0.07
CA ARG A 674 -25.15 7.89 0.08
C ARG A 674 -24.74 9.33 0.46
N GLY A 675 -23.63 9.82 -0.11
CA GLY A 675 -23.09 11.16 0.14
C GLY A 675 -22.36 11.32 1.49
N LYS A 676 -22.08 10.24 2.20
CA LYS A 676 -21.22 10.22 3.39
C LYS A 676 -19.91 9.50 3.11
N GLN A 677 -18.86 9.90 3.82
CA GLN A 677 -17.55 9.25 3.75
C GLN A 677 -17.63 7.77 4.18
N TYR A 678 -16.92 6.91 3.44
CA TYR A 678 -16.92 5.45 3.63
C TYR A 678 -15.51 4.82 3.51
N GLY A 679 -14.47 5.63 3.27
CA GLY A 679 -13.06 5.24 3.35
C GLY A 679 -12.24 6.27 4.14
N GLY A 680 -10.97 5.94 4.42
CA GLY A 680 -10.13 6.64 5.40
C GLY A 680 -9.68 8.06 5.08
N TRP A 681 -9.13 8.72 6.10
CA TRP A 681 -8.72 10.13 6.08
C TRP A 681 -7.19 10.28 6.13
N ASN A 682 -6.68 11.23 5.35
CA ASN A 682 -5.24 11.53 5.28
C ASN A 682 -4.84 12.76 6.10
N GLY A 683 -5.69 13.20 7.03
CA GLY A 683 -5.38 14.30 7.96
C GLY A 683 -5.13 15.62 7.21
N ILE A 684 -3.94 16.20 7.37
CA ILE A 684 -3.52 17.42 6.65
C ILE A 684 -3.02 17.15 5.23
N TYR A 685 -2.79 15.89 4.85
CA TYR A 685 -2.16 15.53 3.58
C TYR A 685 -3.21 15.47 2.47
N LYS A 686 -2.96 16.24 1.40
CA LYS A 686 -3.83 16.36 0.24
C LYS A 686 -3.92 15.04 -0.53
N GLY A 687 -5.12 14.72 -1.03
CA GLY A 687 -5.36 13.52 -1.82
C GLY A 687 -5.51 12.22 -1.02
N GLY A 688 -5.56 11.09 -1.73
CA GLY A 688 -5.87 9.78 -1.19
C GLY A 688 -5.56 8.63 -2.15
N LYS A 689 -6.13 7.45 -1.88
CA LYS A 689 -6.01 6.23 -2.71
C LYS A 689 -6.03 6.55 -4.21
N GLY A 690 -5.02 6.06 -4.92
CA GLY A 690 -4.82 6.32 -6.34
C GLY A 690 -3.99 7.55 -6.69
N MET A 691 -3.80 8.52 -5.79
CA MET A 691 -3.15 9.78 -6.14
C MET A 691 -1.63 9.68 -5.95
N GLY A 692 -0.94 9.16 -6.97
CA GLY A 692 0.51 8.92 -6.90
C GLY A 692 1.31 10.21 -6.70
N GLY A 693 0.82 11.34 -7.22
CA GLY A 693 1.43 12.65 -7.00
C GLY A 693 1.31 13.18 -5.57
N TRP A 694 0.15 13.08 -4.91
CA TRP A 694 -0.16 13.82 -3.67
C TRP A 694 0.17 13.04 -2.39
N GLU A 695 0.61 13.73 -1.32
CA GLU A 695 1.07 13.11 -0.07
C GLU A 695 0.03 12.15 0.53
N GLY A 696 -1.26 12.51 0.54
CA GLY A 696 -2.31 11.66 1.11
C GLY A 696 -2.56 10.36 0.34
N GLY A 697 -2.05 10.22 -0.89
CA GLY A 697 -2.08 8.95 -1.63
C GLY A 697 -0.92 8.01 -1.32
N ILE A 698 0.21 8.52 -0.83
CA ILE A 698 1.45 7.76 -0.65
C ILE A 698 1.98 7.73 0.78
N ARG A 699 1.69 8.74 1.61
CA ARG A 699 2.18 8.83 2.99
C ARG A 699 1.29 7.98 3.91
N VAL A 700 1.91 7.07 4.63
CA VAL A 700 1.26 6.03 5.44
C VAL A 700 1.82 6.01 6.87
N PRO A 701 1.10 5.44 7.85
CA PRO A 701 1.70 5.10 9.14
C PRO A 701 2.94 4.21 8.96
N GLY A 702 3.93 4.37 9.83
CA GLY A 702 5.14 3.56 9.86
C GLY A 702 5.67 3.50 11.28
N ILE A 703 5.40 2.39 11.98
CA ILE A 703 5.72 2.23 13.41
C ILE A 703 6.54 0.96 13.61
N LEU A 704 7.61 1.02 14.42
CA LEU A 704 8.49 -0.12 14.70
C LEU A 704 8.76 -0.29 16.20
N ARG A 705 8.30 -1.41 16.80
CA ARG A 705 8.56 -1.81 18.19
C ARG A 705 9.53 -2.98 18.22
N TRP A 706 10.64 -2.84 18.94
CA TRP A 706 11.51 -3.97 19.31
C TRP A 706 12.16 -3.66 20.67
N PRO A 707 11.57 -4.15 21.78
CA PRO A 707 12.02 -3.83 23.13
C PRO A 707 13.49 -4.19 23.34
N GLY A 708 14.22 -3.34 24.09
CA GLY A 708 15.64 -3.53 24.37
C GLY A 708 16.61 -3.25 23.20
N VAL A 709 16.11 -3.08 21.97
CA VAL A 709 16.93 -2.83 20.77
C VAL A 709 16.61 -1.47 20.14
N LEU A 710 15.33 -1.13 19.96
CA LEU A 710 14.91 0.17 19.44
C LEU A 710 14.56 1.14 20.59
N PRO A 711 14.90 2.44 20.47
CA PRO A 711 14.54 3.45 21.46
C PRO A 711 13.04 3.73 21.40
N ALA A 712 12.33 3.52 22.51
CA ALA A 712 10.91 3.82 22.66
C ALA A 712 10.62 5.34 22.61
N GLY A 713 9.41 5.70 22.19
CA GLY A 713 8.94 7.07 22.04
C GLY A 713 9.67 7.90 20.99
N ARG A 714 10.49 7.29 20.11
CA ARG A 714 11.33 8.02 19.16
C ARG A 714 10.54 8.40 17.91
N VAL A 715 10.67 9.65 17.48
CA VAL A 715 10.14 10.14 16.20
C VAL A 715 11.28 10.24 15.17
N ILE A 716 11.00 9.94 13.89
CA ILE A 716 11.92 10.13 12.77
C ILE A 716 11.16 10.75 11.59
N ASP A 717 11.68 11.90 11.12
CA ASP A 717 11.08 12.71 10.06
C ASP A 717 11.80 12.60 8.70
N GLU A 718 12.83 11.75 8.63
CA GLU A 718 13.50 11.39 7.38
C GLU A 718 12.55 10.65 6.41
N PRO A 719 12.57 10.97 5.10
CA PRO A 719 11.85 10.21 4.09
C PRO A 719 12.27 8.74 4.07
N THR A 720 11.30 7.85 4.17
CA THR A 720 11.46 6.39 4.15
C THR A 720 10.33 5.75 3.34
N SER A 721 10.48 4.50 2.91
CA SER A 721 9.51 3.81 2.07
C SER A 721 9.17 2.40 2.56
N LEU A 722 7.99 1.89 2.19
CA LEU A 722 7.65 0.46 2.31
C LEU A 722 8.71 -0.46 1.68
N MET A 723 9.43 0.00 0.65
CA MET A 723 10.51 -0.75 0.01
C MET A 723 11.70 -0.99 0.95
N ASP A 724 11.90 -0.12 1.95
CA ASP A 724 13.01 -0.18 2.91
C ASP A 724 12.88 -1.36 3.89
N VAL A 725 11.67 -1.91 4.03
CA VAL A 725 11.42 -3.10 4.84
C VAL A 725 12.13 -4.32 4.25
N PHE A 726 12.23 -4.45 2.92
CA PHE A 726 12.94 -5.55 2.27
C PHE A 726 14.41 -5.70 2.72
N PRO A 727 15.31 -4.71 2.51
CA PRO A 727 16.71 -4.86 2.91
C PRO A 727 16.87 -4.94 4.43
N THR A 728 16.04 -4.23 5.20
CA THR A 728 16.05 -4.27 6.67
C THR A 728 15.75 -5.68 7.18
N VAL A 729 14.65 -6.29 6.71
CA VAL A 729 14.23 -7.66 7.07
C VAL A 729 15.25 -8.69 6.59
N VAL A 730 15.75 -8.57 5.34
CA VAL A 730 16.79 -9.45 4.79
C VAL A 730 18.05 -9.42 5.65
N ARG A 731 18.54 -8.23 6.02
CA ARG A 731 19.72 -8.06 6.89
C ARG A 731 19.51 -8.67 8.28
N LEU A 732 18.35 -8.42 8.90
CA LEU A 732 18.02 -8.98 10.22
C LEU A 732 17.91 -10.51 10.20
N GLY A 733 17.43 -11.10 9.10
CA GLY A 733 17.41 -12.53 8.89
C GLY A 733 18.77 -13.20 8.66
N GLY A 734 19.84 -12.40 8.47
CA GLY A 734 21.16 -12.86 8.06
C GLY A 734 21.28 -13.18 6.56
N GLY A 735 20.29 -12.78 5.76
CA GLY A 735 20.28 -12.97 4.31
C GLY A 735 21.10 -11.93 3.56
N LEU A 736 21.39 -12.22 2.28
CA LEU A 736 22.05 -11.28 1.38
C LEU A 736 21.01 -10.60 0.47
N VAL A 737 21.12 -9.28 0.35
CA VAL A 737 20.34 -8.48 -0.60
C VAL A 737 20.78 -8.84 -2.03
N PRO A 738 19.85 -9.08 -2.99
CA PRO A 738 20.20 -9.41 -4.37
C PRO A 738 21.09 -8.33 -5.02
N GLN A 739 22.15 -8.76 -5.71
CA GLN A 739 23.11 -7.90 -6.42
C GLN A 739 22.96 -7.99 -7.95
N ASP A 740 22.00 -8.79 -8.44
CA ASP A 740 21.73 -9.02 -9.87
C ASP A 740 20.79 -7.97 -10.48
N ARG A 741 20.22 -7.08 -9.65
CA ARG A 741 19.16 -6.13 -10.00
C ARG A 741 19.27 -4.85 -9.16
N PRO A 742 18.77 -3.70 -9.65
CA PRO A 742 18.58 -2.53 -8.81
C PRO A 742 17.62 -2.83 -7.65
N LEU A 743 17.95 -2.33 -6.46
CA LEU A 743 17.04 -2.21 -5.32
C LEU A 743 16.77 -0.72 -5.09
N ASP A 744 15.54 -0.37 -4.72
CA ASP A 744 15.13 1.02 -4.44
C ASP A 744 14.90 1.27 -2.94
N GLY A 745 14.75 0.20 -2.15
CA GLY A 745 14.72 0.27 -0.69
C GLY A 745 16.11 0.33 -0.06
N HIS A 746 16.21 1.01 1.09
CA HIS A 746 17.43 1.12 1.90
C HIS A 746 17.26 0.47 3.28
N ASP A 747 18.35 0.03 3.91
CA ASP A 747 18.33 -0.52 5.27
C ASP A 747 17.99 0.57 6.31
N LEU A 748 16.87 0.40 7.02
CA LEU A 748 16.41 1.32 8.06
C LEU A 748 17.16 1.14 9.38
N LEU A 749 17.78 -0.01 9.64
CA LEU A 749 18.31 -0.35 10.96
C LEU A 749 19.31 0.71 11.50
N PRO A 750 20.24 1.29 10.71
CA PRO A 750 21.13 2.34 11.19
C PRO A 750 20.38 3.61 11.62
N LEU A 751 19.33 3.98 10.89
CA LEU A 751 18.48 5.15 11.14
C LEU A 751 17.61 4.95 12.38
N LEU A 752 16.97 3.79 12.51
CA LEU A 752 16.12 3.39 13.65
C LEU A 752 16.91 3.30 14.97
N LEU A 753 18.15 2.82 14.92
CA LEU A 753 19.09 2.84 16.05
C LEU A 753 19.72 4.21 16.32
N GLY A 754 19.62 5.17 15.38
CA GLY A 754 20.17 6.52 15.51
C GLY A 754 21.67 6.64 15.22
N THR A 755 22.28 5.54 14.76
CA THR A 755 23.67 5.51 14.26
C THR A 755 23.85 6.22 12.92
N ALA A 756 22.78 6.35 12.13
CA ALA A 756 22.69 7.22 10.97
C ALA A 756 21.74 8.39 11.24
N ARG A 757 22.15 9.61 10.84
CA ARG A 757 21.32 10.81 10.94
C ARG A 757 20.26 10.89 9.85
N TYR A 758 20.61 10.47 8.64
CA TYR A 758 19.79 10.57 7.43
C TYR A 758 19.37 9.18 6.93
N SER A 759 18.25 9.09 6.21
CA SER A 759 17.89 7.85 5.49
C SER A 759 18.76 7.64 4.25
N GLY A 760 18.59 6.51 3.56
CA GLY A 760 19.22 6.31 2.25
C GLY A 760 18.69 7.25 1.17
N HIS A 761 17.43 7.68 1.29
CA HIS A 761 16.72 8.46 0.27
C HIS A 761 17.21 9.91 0.21
N GLU A 762 17.98 10.24 -0.83
CA GLU A 762 18.10 11.64 -1.31
C GLU A 762 16.94 11.95 -2.26
N PHE A 763 16.56 11.00 -3.12
CA PHE A 763 15.45 11.13 -4.06
C PHE A 763 14.46 9.97 -3.96
N LEU A 764 13.17 10.28 -4.14
CA LEU A 764 12.08 9.30 -4.22
C LEU A 764 11.20 9.62 -5.44
N MET A 765 10.74 8.57 -6.12
CA MET A 765 9.95 8.67 -7.35
C MET A 765 8.51 8.25 -7.05
N HIS A 766 7.53 8.99 -7.53
CA HIS A 766 6.13 8.80 -7.16
C HIS A 766 5.28 8.50 -8.40
N TYR A 767 4.91 7.22 -8.54
CA TYR A 767 4.29 6.65 -9.74
C TYR A 767 2.77 6.47 -9.61
N CYS A 768 2.08 6.66 -10.73
CA CYS A 768 0.66 6.37 -10.93
C CYS A 768 0.54 5.50 -12.19
N GLU A 769 0.23 4.20 -12.04
CA GLU A 769 0.45 3.21 -13.09
C GLU A 769 1.93 3.27 -13.57
N SER A 770 2.23 3.17 -14.87
CA SER A 770 3.58 3.39 -15.41
C SER A 770 4.02 4.86 -15.49
N HIS A 771 3.18 5.82 -15.09
CA HIS A 771 3.43 7.25 -15.27
C HIS A 771 4.07 7.84 -14.01
N LEU A 772 5.20 8.54 -14.16
CA LEU A 772 5.77 9.35 -13.07
C LEU A 772 4.87 10.58 -12.88
N HIS A 773 4.28 10.73 -11.69
CA HIS A 773 3.45 11.89 -11.35
C HIS A 773 4.27 12.96 -10.65
N ALA A 774 5.07 12.56 -9.65
CA ALA A 774 5.94 13.47 -8.91
C ALA A 774 7.30 12.83 -8.59
N ALA A 775 8.27 13.66 -8.19
CA ALA A 775 9.53 13.24 -7.60
C ALA A 775 9.87 14.14 -6.41
N ARG A 776 10.43 13.55 -5.35
CA ARG A 776 10.84 14.22 -4.10
C ARG A 776 12.37 14.27 -4.02
N TRP A 777 12.90 15.37 -3.49
CA TRP A 777 14.32 15.54 -3.15
C TRP A 777 14.47 16.03 -1.70
N HIS A 778 15.20 15.28 -0.88
CA HIS A 778 15.60 15.72 0.46
C HIS A 778 16.97 16.42 0.39
N GLN A 779 16.95 17.75 0.49
CA GLN A 779 18.14 18.61 0.53
C GLN A 779 18.69 18.67 1.98
N ARG A 780 19.46 17.65 2.33
CA ARG A 780 19.98 17.35 3.69
C ARG A 780 20.74 18.49 4.37
N GLU A 781 21.33 19.41 3.59
CA GLU A 781 22.08 20.57 4.09
C GLU A 781 21.15 21.68 4.62
N ARG A 782 19.93 21.78 4.07
CA ARG A 782 18.89 22.72 4.52
C ARG A 782 17.84 22.04 5.41
N GLY A 783 17.71 20.72 5.33
CA GLY A 783 16.57 19.98 5.88
C GLY A 783 15.27 20.17 5.07
N ALA A 784 15.37 20.74 3.87
CA ALA A 784 14.24 21.00 2.98
C ALA A 784 13.90 19.75 2.15
N ILE A 785 12.61 19.52 1.92
CA ILE A 785 12.05 18.35 1.27
C ILE A 785 11.19 18.84 0.10
N TRP A 786 11.86 19.07 -1.02
CA TRP A 786 11.27 19.54 -2.26
C TRP A 786 10.47 18.45 -2.94
N LYS A 787 9.34 18.80 -3.56
CA LYS A 787 8.54 17.88 -4.36
C LYS A 787 8.05 18.52 -5.65
N VAL A 788 8.40 17.91 -6.77
CA VAL A 788 8.10 18.37 -8.13
C VAL A 788 7.01 17.49 -8.72
N HIS A 789 5.86 18.07 -9.09
CA HIS A 789 4.77 17.38 -9.77
C HIS A 789 4.79 17.69 -11.27
N TYR A 790 5.04 16.65 -12.06
CA TYR A 790 4.94 16.69 -13.52
C TYR A 790 3.49 16.53 -13.99
N ARG A 791 2.67 15.82 -13.20
CA ARG A 791 1.29 15.45 -13.54
C ARG A 791 0.42 15.42 -12.29
N THR A 792 -0.80 15.95 -12.37
CA THR A 792 -1.77 15.87 -11.25
C THR A 792 -3.17 15.52 -11.77
N PRO A 793 -3.93 14.63 -11.10
CA PRO A 793 -5.31 14.38 -11.47
C PRO A 793 -6.17 15.63 -11.30
N ILE A 794 -7.12 15.83 -12.21
CA ILE A 794 -8.11 16.92 -12.11
C ILE A 794 -9.20 16.48 -11.13
N PHE A 795 -9.22 17.11 -9.96
CA PHE A 795 -10.19 16.85 -8.89
C PHE A 795 -11.62 17.20 -9.31
N HIS A 796 -12.58 16.51 -8.70
CA HIS A 796 -14.00 16.68 -8.98
C HIS A 796 -14.83 16.52 -7.68
N PRO A 797 -15.68 17.49 -7.31
CA PRO A 797 -15.74 18.84 -7.86
C PRO A 797 -14.42 19.61 -7.67
N GLU A 798 -14.29 20.76 -8.32
CA GLU A 798 -13.08 21.59 -8.22
C GLU A 798 -12.77 21.97 -6.77
N GLY A 799 -11.48 21.99 -6.41
CA GLY A 799 -11.01 22.27 -5.05
C GLY A 799 -11.23 21.16 -4.02
N ALA A 800 -11.99 20.10 -4.32
CA ALA A 800 -12.43 19.11 -3.32
C ALA A 800 -11.35 18.13 -2.82
N GLY A 801 -10.13 18.17 -3.38
CA GLY A 801 -9.00 17.33 -2.93
C GLY A 801 -9.03 15.87 -3.39
N ALA A 802 -10.06 15.42 -4.09
CA ALA A 802 -10.22 14.06 -4.61
C ALA A 802 -11.07 14.02 -5.90
N CYS A 803 -11.25 12.84 -6.50
CA CYS A 803 -12.05 12.64 -7.71
C CYS A 803 -13.45 12.08 -7.44
N TYR A 804 -14.20 12.67 -6.49
CA TYR A 804 -15.53 12.20 -6.08
C TYR A 804 -16.50 11.99 -7.25
N GLY A 805 -17.32 10.93 -7.17
CA GLY A 805 -18.18 10.47 -8.27
C GLY A 805 -17.47 9.59 -9.30
N LYS A 806 -16.15 9.41 -9.17
CA LYS A 806 -15.36 8.33 -9.78
C LYS A 806 -14.88 7.40 -8.66
N GLY A 807 -14.51 6.15 -8.96
CA GLY A 807 -13.97 5.24 -7.95
C GLY A 807 -12.56 5.59 -7.48
N VAL A 808 -11.70 5.99 -8.43
CA VAL A 808 -10.30 6.40 -8.18
C VAL A 808 -9.91 7.49 -9.17
N CYS A 809 -9.09 8.47 -8.78
CA CYS A 809 -8.47 9.41 -9.72
C CYS A 809 -7.69 8.71 -10.87
N PRO A 810 -7.73 9.24 -12.11
CA PRO A 810 -6.99 8.69 -13.25
C PRO A 810 -5.48 9.03 -13.21
N CYS A 811 -4.66 8.22 -13.88
CA CYS A 811 -3.21 8.45 -13.98
C CYS A 811 -2.75 9.15 -15.28
N ALA A 812 -3.57 9.15 -16.33
CA ALA A 812 -3.27 9.78 -17.62
C ALA A 812 -4.56 10.14 -18.38
N GLY A 813 -4.42 10.81 -19.54
CA GLY A 813 -5.53 11.27 -20.38
C GLY A 813 -6.10 12.62 -19.96
N GLU A 814 -7.18 13.05 -20.62
CA GLU A 814 -7.80 14.38 -20.51
C GLU A 814 -8.21 14.83 -19.10
N GLN A 815 -8.25 13.90 -18.14
CA GLN A 815 -8.61 14.15 -16.74
C GLN A 815 -7.39 14.27 -15.81
N VAL A 816 -6.20 14.46 -16.38
CA VAL A 816 -4.92 14.70 -15.69
C VAL A 816 -4.25 15.89 -16.33
N ALA A 817 -3.90 16.90 -15.52
CA ALA A 817 -3.10 18.03 -15.98
C ALA A 817 -1.62 17.61 -16.06
N GLU A 818 -0.95 17.95 -17.16
CA GLU A 818 0.51 17.91 -17.29
C GLU A 818 1.06 19.33 -17.09
N HIS A 819 2.19 19.47 -16.39
CA HIS A 819 2.72 20.76 -15.94
C HIS A 819 4.11 21.04 -16.52
N ASP A 820 4.22 22.15 -17.27
CA ASP A 820 5.48 22.70 -17.76
C ASP A 820 5.46 24.25 -17.62
N PRO A 821 6.28 24.85 -16.72
CA PRO A 821 7.14 24.16 -15.76
C PRO A 821 6.34 23.33 -14.74
N PRO A 822 6.93 22.27 -14.17
CA PRO A 822 6.24 21.43 -13.19
C PRO A 822 5.97 22.18 -11.88
N LEU A 823 4.91 21.79 -11.17
CA LEU A 823 4.56 22.42 -9.89
C LEU A 823 5.60 22.04 -8.83
N LEU A 824 6.10 23.02 -8.07
CA LEU A 824 7.04 22.81 -6.97
C LEU A 824 6.35 23.04 -5.62
N PHE A 825 6.63 22.18 -4.64
CA PHE A 825 6.26 22.36 -3.23
C PHE A 825 7.48 22.11 -2.33
N GLU A 826 7.47 22.71 -1.14
CA GLU A 826 8.40 22.41 -0.05
C GLU A 826 7.57 21.78 1.09
N LEU A 827 7.84 20.52 1.43
CA LEU A 827 6.98 19.72 2.31
C LEU A 827 7.29 19.85 3.81
N SER A 828 8.33 20.61 4.17
CA SER A 828 8.72 20.87 5.56
C SER A 828 7.92 22.06 6.12
N GLU A 829 7.65 23.05 5.28
CA GLU A 829 6.79 24.21 5.57
C GLU A 829 5.35 24.02 5.06
N ASP A 830 5.13 23.37 3.91
CA ASP A 830 3.79 23.02 3.40
C ASP A 830 3.62 21.49 3.17
N PRO A 831 3.52 20.69 4.24
CA PRO A 831 3.14 19.28 4.14
C PRO A 831 1.73 19.05 3.56
N SER A 832 0.91 20.09 3.43
CA SER A 832 -0.45 20.01 2.88
C SER A 832 -0.52 20.20 1.36
N GLU A 833 0.59 20.56 0.71
CA GLU A 833 0.67 20.82 -0.74
C GLU A 833 -0.42 21.80 -1.24
N THR A 834 -0.69 22.84 -0.46
CA THR A 834 -1.69 23.89 -0.76
C THR A 834 -1.09 25.09 -1.49
N ARG A 835 0.21 25.33 -1.38
CA ARG A 835 0.92 26.50 -1.93
C ARG A 835 2.00 26.05 -2.91
N ALA A 836 1.64 25.98 -4.19
CA ALA A 836 2.61 25.75 -5.25
C ALA A 836 3.56 26.96 -5.36
N LEU A 837 4.85 26.70 -5.34
CA LEU A 837 5.91 27.69 -5.54
C LEU A 837 6.11 27.96 -7.03
N THR A 838 6.55 29.18 -7.35
CA THR A 838 6.77 29.70 -8.71
C THR A 838 8.15 30.33 -8.82
N PRO A 839 8.67 30.57 -10.04
CA PRO A 839 9.91 31.33 -10.24
C PRO A 839 9.93 32.72 -9.57
N ASP A 840 8.77 33.36 -9.41
CA ASP A 840 8.63 34.67 -8.77
C ASP A 840 8.64 34.60 -7.22
N THR A 841 8.37 33.43 -6.65
CA THR A 841 8.22 33.23 -5.19
C THR A 841 9.34 32.39 -4.57
N GLU A 842 10.01 31.52 -5.34
CA GLU A 842 11.16 30.73 -4.90
C GLU A 842 12.37 30.97 -5.82
N PRO A 843 13.36 31.78 -5.41
CA PRO A 843 14.52 32.14 -6.24
C PRO A 843 15.37 30.96 -6.73
N SER A 844 15.32 29.81 -6.05
CA SER A 844 16.00 28.56 -6.44
C SER A 844 15.12 27.58 -7.24
N PHE A 845 13.90 27.96 -7.63
CA PHE A 845 12.94 27.11 -8.36
C PHE A 845 13.57 26.31 -9.50
N PHE A 846 14.27 26.98 -10.42
CA PHE A 846 14.92 26.31 -11.57
C PHE A 846 16.10 25.41 -11.17
N GLN A 847 16.79 25.73 -10.06
CA GLN A 847 17.87 24.88 -9.52
C GLN A 847 17.29 23.60 -8.91
N VAL A 848 16.21 23.72 -8.13
CA VAL A 848 15.50 22.60 -7.51
C VAL A 848 14.90 21.69 -8.58
N VAL A 849 14.10 22.25 -9.51
CA VAL A 849 13.50 21.50 -10.61
C VAL A 849 14.57 20.84 -11.50
N GLY A 850 15.67 21.55 -11.80
CA GLY A 850 16.79 20.99 -12.58
C GLY A 850 17.49 19.82 -11.88
N ARG A 851 17.75 19.92 -10.56
CA ARG A 851 18.37 18.84 -9.77
C ARG A 851 17.46 17.62 -9.65
N VAL A 852 16.15 17.82 -9.45
CA VAL A 852 15.15 16.74 -9.43
C VAL A 852 15.04 16.08 -10.80
N GLN A 853 15.01 16.86 -11.88
CA GLN A 853 14.95 16.33 -13.25
C GLN A 853 16.18 15.49 -13.60
N GLN A 854 17.38 15.90 -13.19
CA GLN A 854 18.60 15.10 -13.34
C GLN A 854 18.43 13.72 -12.67
N ALA A 855 17.97 13.68 -11.42
CA ALA A 855 17.77 12.43 -10.67
C ALA A 855 16.66 11.55 -11.27
N VAL A 856 15.61 12.16 -11.83
CA VAL A 856 14.56 11.46 -12.59
C VAL A 856 15.13 10.80 -13.85
N ASP A 857 16.00 11.48 -14.60
CA ASP A 857 16.60 10.91 -15.81
C ASP A 857 17.70 9.89 -15.51
N GLU A 858 18.41 10.03 -14.38
CA GLU A 858 19.29 8.99 -13.84
C GLU A 858 18.49 7.74 -13.42
N HIS A 859 17.38 7.91 -12.70
CA HIS A 859 16.48 6.82 -12.35
C HIS A 859 15.92 6.12 -13.60
N ARG A 860 15.44 6.87 -14.60
CA ARG A 860 14.91 6.33 -15.87
C ARG A 860 15.92 5.46 -16.61
N ARG A 861 17.22 5.80 -16.58
CA ARG A 861 18.30 4.97 -17.18
C ARG A 861 18.47 3.61 -16.49
N THR A 862 17.97 3.45 -15.25
CA THR A 862 17.97 2.15 -14.54
C THR A 862 16.74 1.27 -14.84
N LEU A 863 15.78 1.74 -15.64
CA LEU A 863 14.54 1.02 -15.94
C LEU A 863 14.71 0.11 -17.17
N SER A 864 14.74 -1.20 -16.94
CA SER A 864 14.63 -2.21 -17.98
C SER A 864 13.16 -2.40 -18.42
N PRO A 865 12.85 -2.52 -19.73
CA PRO A 865 11.51 -2.92 -20.18
C PRO A 865 11.10 -4.28 -19.60
N VAL A 866 9.90 -4.34 -19.03
CA VAL A 866 9.31 -5.55 -18.42
C VAL A 866 7.84 -5.71 -18.82
N HIS A 867 7.34 -6.94 -18.76
CA HIS A 867 5.96 -7.24 -19.16
C HIS A 867 4.96 -6.73 -18.11
N GLN A 868 4.03 -5.86 -18.52
CA GLN A 868 3.01 -5.29 -17.64
C GLN A 868 1.99 -6.35 -17.21
N GLN A 869 2.02 -6.72 -15.93
CA GLN A 869 1.18 -7.74 -15.31
C GLN A 869 -0.28 -7.29 -15.16
N LEU A 870 -0.52 -5.97 -15.08
CA LEU A 870 -1.87 -5.42 -14.89
C LEU A 870 -2.52 -4.99 -16.21
N GLY A 871 -1.78 -4.99 -17.33
CA GLY A 871 -2.32 -4.67 -18.66
C GLY A 871 -3.43 -5.65 -19.09
N THR A 872 -4.34 -5.21 -19.97
CA THR A 872 -5.61 -5.91 -20.30
C THR A 872 -5.44 -7.41 -20.57
N LEU A 873 -4.41 -7.81 -21.33
CA LEU A 873 -4.20 -9.20 -21.73
C LEU A 873 -3.98 -10.15 -20.53
N LEU A 874 -3.35 -9.66 -19.45
CA LEU A 874 -3.10 -10.44 -18.24
C LEU A 874 -4.07 -10.16 -17.10
N ASN A 875 -4.87 -9.09 -17.18
CA ASN A 875 -5.83 -8.70 -16.14
C ASN A 875 -7.30 -8.93 -16.56
N THR A 876 -7.53 -9.67 -17.64
CA THR A 876 -8.86 -10.14 -18.07
C THR A 876 -9.11 -11.54 -17.54
N TRP A 877 -10.30 -11.76 -16.97
CA TRP A 877 -10.73 -13.06 -16.40
C TRP A 877 -10.64 -14.20 -17.42
N ARG A 878 -10.19 -15.37 -16.96
CA ARG A 878 -10.07 -16.60 -17.75
C ARG A 878 -10.69 -17.77 -16.96
N PRO A 879 -11.82 -18.34 -17.40
CA PRO A 879 -12.52 -19.41 -16.67
C PRO A 879 -11.64 -20.62 -16.29
N TRP A 880 -10.67 -20.98 -17.13
CA TRP A 880 -9.75 -22.11 -16.87
C TRP A 880 -8.61 -21.80 -15.89
N LEU A 881 -8.49 -20.55 -15.42
CA LEU A 881 -7.60 -20.15 -14.32
C LEU A 881 -8.36 -19.96 -13.01
N GLN A 882 -9.69 -20.02 -13.04
CA GLN A 882 -10.55 -19.71 -11.89
C GLN A 882 -10.43 -20.81 -10.82
N PRO A 883 -9.86 -20.52 -9.63
CA PRO A 883 -9.91 -21.45 -8.50
C PRO A 883 -11.37 -21.70 -8.09
N CYS A 884 -11.69 -22.97 -7.82
CA CYS A 884 -13.05 -23.45 -7.59
C CYS A 884 -13.07 -24.64 -6.63
N CYS A 885 -13.83 -24.54 -5.55
CA CYS A 885 -14.09 -25.64 -4.62
C CYS A 885 -15.33 -26.40 -5.13
N GLY A 886 -15.17 -27.68 -5.46
CA GLY A 886 -16.24 -28.46 -6.11
C GLY A 886 -16.19 -28.34 -7.65
N LEU A 887 -17.35 -28.23 -8.30
CA LEU A 887 -17.47 -28.33 -9.76
C LEU A 887 -17.72 -26.95 -10.40
N PHE A 888 -16.74 -26.42 -11.13
CA PHE A 888 -16.90 -25.16 -11.87
C PHE A 888 -18.07 -25.24 -12.87
N PRO A 889 -18.97 -24.24 -12.94
CA PRO A 889 -18.94 -22.93 -12.28
C PRO A 889 -19.64 -22.88 -10.90
N LEU A 890 -20.18 -23.99 -10.40
CA LEU A 890 -20.86 -24.10 -9.10
C LEU A 890 -19.86 -24.27 -7.96
N CYS A 891 -18.99 -23.28 -7.78
CA CYS A 891 -17.90 -23.29 -6.80
C CYS A 891 -18.43 -23.00 -5.39
N ALA A 892 -18.49 -24.00 -4.51
CA ALA A 892 -18.98 -23.85 -3.14
C ALA A 892 -18.34 -24.86 -2.18
N CYS A 893 -17.84 -24.39 -1.02
CA CYS A 893 -17.53 -25.22 0.14
C CYS A 893 -17.36 -24.40 1.43
N ASP A 894 -17.53 -25.06 2.58
CA ASP A 894 -17.20 -24.54 3.90
C ASP A 894 -16.54 -25.67 4.71
N ARG A 895 -15.21 -25.60 4.83
CA ARG A 895 -14.35 -26.52 5.60
C ARG A 895 -13.94 -25.93 6.95
N GLU A 896 -14.27 -24.68 7.25
CA GLU A 896 -13.92 -24.02 8.52
C GLU A 896 -14.87 -24.44 9.66
N ASN A 897 -16.01 -25.05 9.34
CA ASN A 897 -16.87 -25.75 10.30
C ASN A 897 -16.29 -27.11 10.75
N ASP A 898 -15.58 -27.82 9.88
CA ASP A 898 -15.03 -29.17 10.14
C ASP A 898 -13.83 -29.16 11.13
N HIS A 899 -13.53 -27.99 11.70
CA HIS A 899 -12.44 -27.72 12.64
C HIS A 899 -12.93 -27.02 13.94
N GLN A 900 -14.20 -27.21 14.30
CA GLN A 900 -14.78 -26.86 15.60
C GLN A 900 -15.10 -28.11 16.44
#